data_AF-A0AAF0IR38-F1
#
_entry.id   AF-A0AAF0IR38-F1
#
_cell.length_a   1.000
_cell.length_b   1.000
_cell.length_c   1.000
_cell.angle_alpha   90.00
_cell.angle_beta   90.00
_cell.angle_gamma   90.00
#
_symmetry.space_group_name_H-M   'P 1'
#
loop_
_entity.id
_entity.type
_entity.pdbx_description
1 polymer ?
#
loop_
_entity_poly.entity_id
_entity_poly.type
_entity_poly.pdbx_seq_one_letter_code
_entity_poly.pdbx_strand_id
1 'polypeptide(L)'
;MVEDAFWVQALYAPLSDTLQAWEETHVAPRRFLEAAHLVPTLVDGTEPGTSTQTAREPECIQVPVHTWLAQRLAIAYVCHAPYVTQKKVPPSHLQPFRGVVEQLYAWLQRHDEEGWAPRWLGMYSEAAVRDVQNTLYRLLGPSRSVLGVGNVVPAALCQLPLCPHQALPTRLEVDRTVYLLRRAASSTLSISEQRLLMAYLHRSSAHTLDACLGIDHTFGHEDVARVAVHNTDIAYEWTVCTCRHKIPAREFWEELGASCATYAGENLAAQRRVHELLTRLSTPAPPLSISQSVQTHTLPRYLGLRAQHLAPVPDALVEELGIYVAQLIERDLLPIHASQRTWDTPLPEDALDALAVELRSMALTYSKYAFGAQLFHTLASARALLLLQVGVRLVTFVLNQLLVRTTTPAVFGAANVQLELVLSVVLALARDGVRATVMRRRDKLARVHNLALLPVLIGGAMATGVGYAYVRFLAPDALVAQGSALPASVALYCLGAMLELLSEPLHTYALSLDGYVRIRVAMEASAVLARAAVAVALLHPAGLAWLAHTYTHCDPAPLGPEAYALVAFSLSRTVYGAMLFVSACVGITYTASWRQVVQTLLPAREAPLDAETRELVLVNSAQAVLKFVLTEGDKLAVARLTTLEEQGGYALASNYGSLLARTVFQPVEESARLYFSNALGQNDKAQAPSAHAYETSATFLSVLFRLHTLLGLGLLTFGPPLAQPFLMVVAGPRWATPPSHAASILASYCYYLPVMGINGIVEAFLQSTAPPPTLAWYSRVLVAASAMFVAALAAGHYAFPALGLGTEAVLVWANIAGLGVRAVVCLRYITQTFASVSRTPPRLLTSLPSHGVTAALAASAAALRWQAQPLGPRAAWFAPTSPLVPLAATTAVGVASVLILWYVVC
;
A
#
# COMPACT_ATOMS: atom_id res chain seq x y z
N MET A 1 53.11 -15.13 52.81
CA MET A 1 52.61 -14.40 54.01
C MET A 1 51.74 -13.21 53.66
N VAL A 2 51.90 -12.63 52.48
CA VAL A 2 51.11 -11.50 51.99
C VAL A 2 49.74 -11.99 51.39
N GLU A 3 49.42 -13.28 51.59
CA GLU A 3 48.26 -14.01 51.05
C GLU A 3 47.02 -13.91 51.94
N ASP A 4 47.17 -13.69 53.26
CA ASP A 4 46.08 -13.90 54.22
C ASP A 4 45.36 -12.61 54.66
N ALA A 5 45.98 -11.44 54.56
CA ALA A 5 45.31 -10.14 54.79
C ALA A 5 44.27 -9.84 53.70
N PHE A 6 44.54 -10.27 52.48
CA PHE A 6 43.65 -10.19 51.32
C PHE A 6 42.31 -10.88 51.53
N TRP A 7 42.36 -12.14 51.95
CA TRP A 7 41.21 -13.01 52.09
C TRP A 7 40.22 -12.56 53.17
N VAL A 8 40.65 -11.71 54.11
CA VAL A 8 39.81 -11.19 55.20
C VAL A 8 39.14 -9.87 54.83
N GLN A 9 39.77 -8.98 54.06
CA GLN A 9 39.03 -7.84 53.47
C GLN A 9 38.03 -8.33 52.39
N ALA A 10 38.28 -9.49 51.77
CA ALA A 10 37.50 -10.09 50.66
C ALA A 10 36.05 -10.41 50.99
N LEU A 11 35.77 -10.52 52.29
CA LEU A 11 34.52 -11.06 52.81
C LEU A 11 33.53 -9.99 53.26
N TYR A 12 33.98 -8.76 53.51
CA TYR A 12 33.13 -7.70 54.07
C TYR A 12 33.38 -6.30 53.49
N ALA A 13 34.26 -6.15 52.49
CA ALA A 13 34.36 -4.95 51.67
C ALA A 13 33.81 -5.21 50.25
N PRO A 14 33.40 -4.17 49.49
CA PRO A 14 33.14 -4.32 48.05
C PRO A 14 34.30 -5.05 47.38
N LEU A 15 34.02 -5.95 46.42
CA LEU A 15 35.07 -6.76 45.77
C LEU A 15 36.20 -5.89 45.20
N SER A 16 35.92 -4.63 44.80
CA SER A 16 36.88 -3.61 44.37
C SER A 16 37.93 -3.26 45.42
N ASP A 17 37.51 -3.13 46.67
CA ASP A 17 38.36 -2.59 47.74
C ASP A 17 39.26 -3.69 48.31
N THR A 18 38.80 -4.94 48.20
CA THR A 18 39.66 -6.09 48.48
C THR A 18 40.61 -6.40 47.33
N LEU A 19 40.15 -6.28 46.09
CA LEU A 19 40.99 -6.38 44.91
C LEU A 19 42.15 -5.39 45.00
N GLN A 20 41.90 -4.17 45.44
CA GLN A 20 42.93 -3.15 45.62
C GLN A 20 43.95 -3.51 46.72
N ALA A 21 43.50 -3.96 47.90
CA ALA A 21 44.39 -4.38 48.98
C ALA A 21 45.23 -5.64 48.62
N TRP A 22 44.72 -6.47 47.71
CA TRP A 22 45.45 -7.60 47.14
C TRP A 22 46.40 -7.23 46.02
N GLU A 23 45.99 -6.32 45.14
CA GLU A 23 46.79 -5.76 44.05
C GLU A 23 48.07 -5.13 44.59
N GLU A 24 48.00 -4.57 45.79
CA GLU A 24 49.14 -4.03 46.55
C GLU A 24 50.07 -5.13 47.11
N THR A 25 49.60 -6.37 47.23
CA THR A 25 50.26 -7.44 47.98
C THR A 25 50.70 -8.63 47.12
N HIS A 26 49.96 -9.04 46.08
CA HIS A 26 50.36 -10.08 45.13
C HIS A 26 49.85 -9.78 43.72
N VAL A 27 50.77 -9.68 42.76
CA VAL A 27 50.47 -9.34 41.36
C VAL A 27 49.71 -10.48 40.69
N ALA A 28 48.38 -10.36 40.62
CA ALA A 28 47.52 -11.29 39.90
C ALA A 28 47.66 -11.11 38.37
N PRO A 29 47.60 -12.20 37.58
CA PRO A 29 47.60 -12.08 36.12
C PRO A 29 46.31 -11.41 35.65
N ARG A 30 46.45 -10.36 34.82
CA ARG A 30 45.42 -9.50 34.22
C ARG A 30 44.13 -10.19 33.72
N ARG A 31 44.20 -11.48 33.36
CA ARG A 31 43.05 -12.31 32.93
C ARG A 31 42.05 -12.63 34.05
N PHE A 32 42.47 -12.62 35.32
CA PHE A 32 41.59 -12.80 36.48
C PHE A 32 40.73 -11.57 36.73
N LEU A 33 41.34 -10.37 36.63
CA LEU A 33 40.66 -9.07 36.73
C LEU A 33 39.54 -8.95 35.68
N GLU A 34 39.85 -9.26 34.42
CA GLU A 34 38.90 -9.15 33.31
C GLU A 34 37.68 -10.09 33.43
N ALA A 35 37.84 -11.26 34.07
CA ALA A 35 36.74 -12.21 34.27
C ALA A 35 35.84 -11.88 35.47
N ALA A 36 36.39 -11.29 36.53
CA ALA A 36 35.65 -10.90 37.75
C ALA A 36 34.74 -9.68 37.53
N HIS A 37 35.09 -8.78 36.60
CA HIS A 37 34.27 -7.64 36.22
C HIS A 37 33.00 -8.01 35.43
N LEU A 38 32.82 -9.27 35.04
CA LEU A 38 31.70 -9.72 34.19
C LEU A 38 30.49 -10.26 34.98
N VAL A 39 30.44 -10.14 36.32
CA VAL A 39 29.37 -10.76 37.15
C VAL A 39 28.62 -9.72 38.00
N PRO A 40 27.29 -9.52 37.79
CA PRO A 40 26.48 -8.54 38.53
C PRO A 40 26.25 -8.87 40.02
N THR A 41 26.06 -7.82 40.81
CA THR A 41 25.88 -7.70 42.27
C THR A 41 24.55 -8.28 42.81
N LEU A 42 24.59 -8.95 43.98
CA LEU A 42 23.42 -9.37 44.77
C LEU A 42 22.96 -8.25 45.71
N VAL A 43 21.64 -8.08 45.89
CA VAL A 43 21.01 -7.25 46.93
C VAL A 43 20.33 -8.17 47.95
N ASP A 44 20.60 -7.88 49.23
CA ASP A 44 19.91 -8.22 50.49
C ASP A 44 19.78 -9.66 51.00
N GLY A 45 20.19 -9.86 52.27
CA GLY A 45 19.79 -11.02 53.06
C GLY A 45 20.52 -11.25 54.39
N THR A 46 21.62 -10.55 54.69
CA THR A 46 22.43 -10.87 55.89
C THR A 46 22.84 -9.67 56.75
N GLU A 47 22.20 -8.50 56.62
CA GLU A 47 22.41 -7.42 57.58
C GLU A 47 21.66 -7.71 58.91
N PRO A 48 22.32 -7.62 60.07
CA PRO A 48 21.65 -7.70 61.37
C PRO A 48 20.92 -6.38 61.63
N GLY A 49 19.70 -6.27 61.10
CA GLY A 49 18.82 -5.11 61.30
C GLY A 49 17.98 -5.24 62.59
N THR A 50 18.10 -4.25 63.45
CA THR A 50 17.29 -4.02 64.63
C THR A 50 15.78 -4.02 64.35
N SER A 51 15.01 -4.66 65.24
CA SER A 51 13.55 -4.57 65.44
C SER A 51 12.60 -5.03 64.31
N THR A 52 11.85 -6.10 64.61
CA THR A 52 10.45 -6.33 64.23
C THR A 52 10.06 -6.30 62.74
N GLN A 53 10.82 -6.92 61.84
CA GLN A 53 10.30 -7.33 60.54
C GLN A 53 10.69 -8.78 60.22
N THR A 54 9.68 -9.55 59.82
CA THR A 54 9.75 -10.95 59.36
C THR A 54 10.89 -11.16 58.35
N ALA A 55 11.76 -12.15 58.60
CA ALA A 55 12.85 -12.55 57.73
C ALA A 55 12.35 -12.77 56.29
N ARG A 56 12.72 -11.90 55.36
CA ARG A 56 12.57 -12.15 53.92
C ARG A 56 13.65 -13.14 53.50
N GLU A 57 13.25 -14.16 52.74
CA GLU A 57 14.19 -15.08 52.08
C GLU A 57 15.17 -14.28 51.20
N PRO A 58 16.47 -14.64 51.16
CA PRO A 58 17.42 -14.00 50.25
C PRO A 58 17.03 -14.33 48.80
N GLU A 59 16.57 -13.34 48.04
CA GLU A 59 16.32 -13.48 46.60
C GLU A 59 17.66 -13.47 45.86
N CYS A 60 18.15 -14.66 45.49
CA CYS A 60 19.24 -14.77 44.52
C CYS A 60 18.76 -14.27 43.16
N ILE A 61 19.08 -13.02 42.83
CA ILE A 61 18.80 -12.47 41.50
C ILE A 61 19.64 -13.27 40.47
N GLN A 62 18.94 -14.12 39.71
CA GLN A 62 19.38 -14.77 38.48
C GLN A 62 20.38 -15.95 38.52
N VAL A 63 20.81 -16.45 39.68
CA VAL A 63 21.58 -17.72 39.76
C VAL A 63 20.77 -18.79 40.50
N PRO A 64 20.55 -19.98 39.92
CA PRO A 64 19.88 -21.06 40.63
C PRO A 64 20.60 -21.37 41.94
N VAL A 65 19.83 -21.46 43.02
CA VAL A 65 20.35 -21.46 44.38
C VAL A 65 21.27 -22.67 44.66
N HIS A 66 21.09 -23.77 43.91
CA HIS A 66 21.98 -24.93 43.97
C HIS A 66 23.39 -24.66 43.41
N THR A 67 23.50 -23.92 42.32
CA THR A 67 24.79 -23.55 41.72
C THR A 67 25.50 -22.53 42.59
N TRP A 68 24.74 -21.60 43.19
CA TRP A 68 25.25 -20.68 44.20
C TRP A 68 25.85 -21.42 45.40
N LEU A 69 25.12 -22.39 45.97
CA LEU A 69 25.57 -23.16 47.14
C LEU A 69 26.79 -24.03 46.80
N ALA A 70 26.78 -24.72 45.66
CA ALA A 70 27.90 -25.54 45.19
C ALA A 70 29.16 -24.71 44.94
N GLN A 71 29.02 -23.52 44.34
CA GLN A 71 30.12 -22.60 44.07
C GLN A 71 30.70 -22.03 45.37
N ARG A 72 29.85 -21.71 46.36
CA ARG A 72 30.28 -21.23 47.68
C ARG A 72 30.95 -22.33 48.52
N LEU A 73 30.46 -23.56 48.47
CA LEU A 73 31.09 -24.72 49.12
C LEU A 73 32.46 -25.06 48.48
N ALA A 74 32.58 -24.94 47.16
CA ALA A 74 33.85 -25.12 46.46
C ALA A 74 34.86 -24.02 46.83
N ILE A 75 34.42 -22.75 46.92
CA ILE A 75 35.26 -21.64 47.37
C ILE A 75 35.66 -21.84 48.84
N ALA A 76 34.73 -22.20 49.73
CA ALA A 76 35.02 -22.49 51.12
C ALA A 76 36.02 -23.65 51.27
N TYR A 77 35.88 -24.71 50.45
CA TYR A 77 36.82 -25.82 50.42
C TYR A 77 38.21 -25.40 49.93
N VAL A 78 38.31 -24.67 48.81
CA VAL A 78 39.60 -24.21 48.26
C VAL A 78 40.30 -23.23 49.19
N CYS A 79 39.55 -22.32 49.82
CA CYS A 79 40.09 -21.34 50.76
C CYS A 79 40.46 -21.96 52.13
N HIS A 80 39.85 -23.08 52.54
CA HIS A 80 40.09 -23.71 53.84
C HIS A 80 41.06 -24.91 53.78
N ALA A 81 41.15 -25.61 52.64
CA ALA A 81 41.98 -26.82 52.44
C ALA A 81 43.48 -26.66 52.77
N PRO A 82 44.15 -25.52 52.51
CA PRO A 82 45.56 -25.35 52.84
C PRO A 82 45.87 -25.52 54.35
N TYR A 83 44.93 -25.17 55.22
CA TYR A 83 45.09 -25.21 56.67
C TYR A 83 44.73 -26.57 57.31
N VAL A 84 44.09 -27.46 56.55
CA VAL A 84 43.64 -28.79 57.02
C VAL A 84 44.68 -29.88 56.73
N THR A 85 45.70 -29.59 55.90
CA THR A 85 46.76 -30.55 55.52
C THR A 85 47.87 -30.69 56.56
N GLN A 86 47.92 -29.84 57.59
CA GLN A 86 48.94 -29.91 58.64
C GLN A 86 48.56 -30.91 59.74
N LYS A 87 49.54 -31.67 60.27
CA LYS A 87 49.31 -32.73 61.28
C LYS A 87 48.70 -32.22 62.61
N LYS A 88 48.65 -30.92 62.86
CA LYS A 88 47.95 -30.31 64.00
C LYS A 88 47.01 -29.23 63.46
N VAL A 89 45.79 -29.19 63.99
CA VAL A 89 44.80 -28.16 63.64
C VAL A 89 45.39 -26.79 63.96
N PRO A 90 45.53 -25.88 62.99
CA PRO A 90 46.02 -24.54 63.27
C PRO A 90 45.02 -23.82 64.18
N PRO A 91 45.45 -23.05 65.19
CA PRO A 91 44.55 -22.35 66.10
C PRO A 91 43.60 -21.40 65.34
N SER A 92 42.40 -21.18 65.87
CA SER A 92 41.26 -20.54 65.18
C SER A 92 41.55 -19.15 64.58
N HIS A 93 42.52 -18.42 65.14
CA HIS A 93 42.95 -17.11 64.65
C HIS A 93 43.76 -17.15 63.34
N LEU A 94 44.23 -18.33 62.90
CA LEU A 94 44.94 -18.54 61.62
C LEU A 94 44.03 -19.15 60.54
N GLN A 95 42.72 -19.26 60.79
CA GLN A 95 41.74 -19.82 59.85
C GLN A 95 40.67 -18.77 59.54
N PRO A 96 40.95 -17.82 58.62
CA PRO A 96 40.13 -16.62 58.42
C PRO A 96 38.68 -16.91 57.99
N PHE A 97 38.43 -18.09 57.40
CA PHE A 97 37.12 -18.50 56.89
C PHE A 97 36.34 -19.42 57.84
N ARG A 98 36.91 -19.83 58.98
CA ARG A 98 36.30 -20.82 59.88
C ARG A 98 34.94 -20.39 60.43
N GLY A 99 34.81 -19.13 60.83
CA GLY A 99 33.54 -18.60 61.37
C GLY A 99 32.39 -18.60 60.37
N VAL A 100 32.68 -18.38 59.08
CA VAL A 100 31.67 -18.45 58.01
C VAL A 100 31.22 -19.90 57.80
N VAL A 101 32.15 -20.86 57.86
CA VAL A 101 31.85 -22.30 57.77
C VAL A 101 31.07 -22.78 59.01
N GLU A 102 31.41 -22.30 60.21
CA GLU A 102 30.68 -22.59 61.46
C GLU A 102 29.27 -21.99 61.46
N GLN A 103 29.09 -20.77 60.94
CA GLN A 103 27.76 -20.15 60.80
C GLN A 103 26.88 -20.87 59.78
N LEU A 104 27.45 -21.26 58.62
CA LEU A 104 26.73 -22.04 57.61
C LEU A 104 26.34 -23.43 58.17
N TYR A 105 27.23 -24.09 58.91
CA TYR A 105 26.97 -25.36 59.58
C TYR A 105 25.89 -25.21 60.68
N ALA A 106 25.97 -24.19 61.53
CA ALA A 106 25.01 -23.92 62.59
C ALA A 106 23.64 -23.49 62.06
N TRP A 107 23.59 -22.79 60.92
CA TRP A 107 22.35 -22.45 60.21
C TRP A 107 21.68 -23.70 59.65
N LEU A 108 22.45 -24.62 59.04
CA LEU A 108 21.97 -25.91 58.56
C LEU A 108 21.49 -26.85 59.68
N GLN A 109 22.08 -26.78 60.88
CA GLN A 109 21.63 -27.59 62.02
C GLN A 109 20.35 -27.05 62.67
N ARG A 110 20.22 -25.72 62.81
CA ARG A 110 19.04 -25.09 63.43
C ARG A 110 17.73 -25.34 62.68
N HIS A 111 17.78 -25.44 61.34
CA HIS A 111 16.59 -25.63 60.51
C HIS A 111 16.26 -27.10 60.21
N ASP A 112 17.12 -28.04 60.65
CA ASP A 112 16.87 -29.50 60.61
C ASP A 112 15.94 -29.94 61.77
N GLU A 113 16.05 -29.27 62.93
CA GLU A 113 15.26 -29.57 64.14
C GLU A 113 13.82 -29.05 64.11
N GLU A 114 13.53 -27.99 63.35
CA GLU A 114 12.18 -27.40 63.23
C GLU A 114 11.30 -28.04 62.13
N GLY A 115 11.80 -29.09 61.44
CA GLY A 115 11.09 -29.77 60.34
C GLY A 115 10.90 -28.91 59.08
N TRP A 116 11.53 -27.73 59.05
CA TRP A 116 11.53 -26.77 57.95
C TRP A 116 12.88 -26.81 57.21
N ALA A 117 13.29 -27.99 56.74
CA ALA A 117 14.31 -28.06 55.69
C ALA A 117 13.85 -27.09 54.58
N PRO A 118 14.60 -26.02 54.29
CA PRO A 118 14.03 -24.84 53.68
C PRO A 118 13.54 -25.20 52.27
N ARG A 119 12.32 -24.79 51.90
CA ARG A 119 11.58 -25.25 50.69
C ARG A 119 12.40 -25.22 49.39
N TRP A 120 13.45 -24.41 49.29
CA TRP A 120 14.37 -24.37 48.14
C TRP A 120 15.37 -25.54 48.07
N LEU A 121 15.67 -26.20 49.19
CA LEU A 121 16.42 -27.45 49.29
C LEU A 121 15.53 -28.69 49.05
N GLY A 122 14.22 -28.54 48.88
CA GLY A 122 13.27 -29.63 48.58
C GLY A 122 13.53 -30.38 47.27
N MET A 123 14.54 -29.97 46.49
CA MET A 123 15.07 -30.71 45.33
C MET A 123 16.22 -31.67 45.70
N TYR A 124 16.67 -31.71 46.95
CA TYR A 124 17.72 -32.58 47.45
C TYR A 124 17.15 -33.56 48.49
N SER A 125 17.61 -34.80 48.46
CA SER A 125 17.19 -35.79 49.47
C SER A 125 17.77 -35.45 50.85
N GLU A 126 17.11 -35.89 51.93
CA GLU A 126 17.64 -35.74 53.30
C GLU A 126 19.06 -36.30 53.46
N ALA A 127 19.43 -37.29 52.65
CA ALA A 127 20.78 -37.84 52.61
C ALA A 127 21.80 -36.83 52.08
N ALA A 128 21.46 -36.06 51.03
CA ALA A 128 22.33 -35.03 50.49
C ALA A 128 22.53 -33.87 51.47
N VAL A 129 21.49 -33.47 52.20
CA VAL A 129 21.59 -32.46 53.27
C VAL A 129 22.52 -32.94 54.39
N ARG A 130 22.36 -34.19 54.83
CA ARG A 130 23.26 -34.82 55.81
C ARG A 130 24.70 -34.92 55.32
N ASP A 131 24.93 -35.15 54.03
CA ASP A 131 26.28 -35.22 53.47
C ASP A 131 26.95 -33.84 53.39
N VAL A 132 26.21 -32.77 53.10
CA VAL A 132 26.71 -31.38 53.22
C VAL A 132 27.08 -31.07 54.67
N GLN A 133 26.18 -31.38 55.60
CA GLN A 133 26.43 -31.19 57.03
C GLN A 133 27.66 -31.99 57.47
N ASN A 134 27.80 -33.26 57.07
CA ASN A 134 28.96 -34.10 57.36
C ASN A 134 30.27 -33.55 56.75
N THR A 135 30.20 -32.93 55.58
CA THR A 135 31.37 -32.32 54.91
C THR A 135 31.83 -31.08 55.65
N LEU A 136 30.89 -30.21 56.01
CA LEU A 136 31.18 -29.02 56.81
C LEU A 136 31.68 -29.40 58.21
N TYR A 137 31.08 -30.42 58.84
CA TYR A 137 31.56 -30.98 60.11
C TYR A 137 33.00 -31.49 60.02
N ARG A 138 33.36 -32.20 58.94
CA ARG A 138 34.73 -32.69 58.71
C ARG A 138 35.73 -31.57 58.43
N LEU A 139 35.32 -30.48 57.78
CA LEU A 139 36.15 -29.28 57.60
C LEU A 139 36.38 -28.54 58.93
N LEU A 140 35.44 -28.62 59.88
CA LEU A 140 35.50 -27.98 61.19
C LEU A 140 36.17 -28.86 62.28
N GLY A 141 36.22 -30.18 62.06
CA GLY A 141 36.71 -31.18 63.00
C GLY A 141 38.24 -31.37 63.03
N PRO A 142 38.81 -31.89 64.14
CA PRO A 142 40.26 -32.06 64.30
C PRO A 142 40.87 -33.29 63.59
N SER A 143 40.07 -34.09 62.89
CA SER A 143 40.48 -35.38 62.33
C SER A 143 41.16 -35.27 60.96
N ARG A 144 42.38 -35.78 60.89
CA ARG A 144 43.30 -35.82 59.75
C ARG A 144 42.80 -36.72 58.61
N SER A 145 42.23 -36.15 57.54
CA SER A 145 42.60 -36.48 56.15
C SER A 145 41.78 -35.65 55.15
N VAL A 146 42.43 -34.71 54.46
CA VAL A 146 41.84 -33.98 53.31
C VAL A 146 41.59 -34.92 52.12
N LEU A 147 42.25 -36.09 52.08
CA LEU A 147 42.04 -37.15 51.07
C LEU A 147 40.59 -37.65 50.99
N GLY A 148 39.81 -37.54 52.07
CA GLY A 148 38.39 -37.91 52.06
C GLY A 148 37.44 -36.80 51.59
N VAL A 149 37.85 -35.52 51.65
CA VAL A 149 36.95 -34.38 51.35
C VAL A 149 36.90 -34.08 49.85
N GLY A 150 38.02 -34.27 49.14
CA GLY A 150 38.07 -34.20 47.68
C GLY A 150 37.20 -35.24 46.95
N ASN A 151 36.77 -36.29 47.66
CA ASN A 151 35.85 -37.32 47.16
C ASN A 151 34.37 -37.06 47.55
N VAL A 152 34.10 -36.14 48.48
CA VAL A 152 32.74 -35.90 49.01
C VAL A 152 32.06 -34.72 48.32
N VAL A 153 32.82 -33.69 47.95
CA VAL A 153 32.35 -32.69 46.98
C VAL A 153 32.64 -33.27 45.60
N PRO A 154 31.69 -33.49 44.66
CA PRO A 154 30.23 -33.42 44.63
C PRO A 154 29.64 -34.67 43.90
N ALA A 155 29.55 -35.81 44.58
CA ALA A 155 28.84 -36.99 44.03
C ALA A 155 27.56 -37.28 44.82
N ALA A 156 27.64 -37.18 46.15
CA ALA A 156 26.49 -37.43 47.05
C ALA A 156 25.57 -36.21 47.19
N LEU A 157 26.15 -35.01 47.16
CA LEU A 157 25.45 -33.71 47.13
C LEU A 157 24.53 -33.53 45.91
N CYS A 158 24.79 -34.30 44.86
CA CYS A 158 24.13 -34.15 43.58
C CYS A 158 22.93 -35.07 43.42
N GLN A 159 22.87 -36.28 44.02
CA GLN A 159 21.89 -37.33 43.67
C GLN A 159 21.31 -37.20 42.25
N LEU A 160 22.20 -36.99 41.26
CA LEU A 160 21.80 -36.79 39.88
C LEU A 160 21.56 -38.20 39.34
N PRO A 161 20.32 -38.59 39.00
CA PRO A 161 20.05 -39.96 38.56
C PRO A 161 20.67 -40.29 37.20
N LEU A 162 21.35 -39.34 36.57
CA LEU A 162 21.42 -39.27 35.12
C LEU A 162 22.60 -40.03 34.54
N CYS A 163 23.78 -39.95 35.17
CA CYS A 163 25.01 -40.55 34.64
C CYS A 163 26.04 -40.85 35.76
N PRO A 164 25.80 -41.82 36.66
CA PRO A 164 26.70 -42.13 37.77
C PRO A 164 28.10 -42.62 37.35
N HIS A 165 28.33 -42.88 36.06
CA HIS A 165 29.57 -43.42 35.52
C HIS A 165 30.47 -42.39 34.79
N GLN A 166 30.06 -41.12 34.64
CA GLN A 166 30.87 -40.10 33.94
C GLN A 166 31.71 -39.23 34.89
N ALA A 167 32.77 -38.59 34.38
CA ALA A 167 33.62 -37.69 35.17
C ALA A 167 32.87 -36.43 35.62
N LEU A 168 33.24 -35.88 36.78
CA LEU A 168 32.55 -34.74 37.39
C LEU A 168 32.39 -33.49 36.50
N PRO A 169 33.41 -33.05 35.73
CA PRO A 169 33.27 -31.88 34.85
C PRO A 169 32.16 -32.06 33.82
N THR A 170 32.03 -33.28 33.29
CA THR A 170 30.98 -33.64 32.33
C THR A 170 29.60 -33.57 32.99
N ARG A 171 29.44 -34.05 34.23
CA ARG A 171 28.17 -33.97 34.97
C ARG A 171 27.72 -32.53 35.21
N LEU A 172 28.63 -31.64 35.59
CA LEU A 172 28.32 -30.22 35.83
C LEU A 172 27.91 -29.49 34.53
N GLU A 173 28.54 -29.83 33.40
CA GLU A 173 28.14 -29.30 32.10
C GLU A 173 26.76 -29.80 31.67
N VAL A 174 26.46 -31.07 31.94
CA VAL A 174 25.15 -31.70 31.70
C VAL A 174 24.04 -30.98 32.47
N ASP A 175 24.18 -30.81 33.78
CA ASP A 175 23.14 -30.18 34.61
C ASP A 175 22.89 -28.73 34.22
N ARG A 176 23.98 -28.00 33.94
CA ARG A 176 23.90 -26.62 33.50
C ARG A 176 23.16 -26.51 32.17
N THR A 177 23.36 -27.46 31.26
CA THR A 177 22.65 -27.53 29.98
C THR A 177 21.15 -27.76 30.20
N VAL A 178 20.79 -28.72 31.05
CA VAL A 178 19.39 -29.04 31.37
C VAL A 178 18.67 -27.84 31.99
N TYR A 179 19.35 -27.16 32.93
CA TYR A 179 18.83 -25.93 33.53
C TYR A 179 18.58 -24.84 32.49
N LEU A 180 19.55 -24.58 31.61
CA LEU A 180 19.43 -23.55 30.59
C LEU A 180 18.34 -23.88 29.55
N LEU A 181 18.16 -25.15 29.17
CA LEU A 181 17.08 -25.57 28.27
C LEU A 181 15.70 -25.35 28.90
N ARG A 182 15.51 -25.72 30.18
CA ARG A 182 14.24 -25.47 30.88
C ARG A 182 13.96 -23.98 31.03
N ARG A 183 14.99 -23.17 31.31
CA ARG A 183 14.84 -21.71 31.41
C ARG A 183 14.58 -21.05 30.05
N ALA A 184 15.10 -21.61 28.96
CA ALA A 184 14.83 -21.14 27.60
C ALA A 184 13.36 -21.31 27.20
N ALA A 185 12.64 -22.24 27.83
CA ALA A 185 11.21 -22.47 27.59
C ALA A 185 10.31 -21.43 28.30
N SER A 186 10.81 -20.78 29.34
CA SER A 186 10.04 -19.81 30.15
C SER A 186 10.50 -18.36 29.96
N SER A 187 11.68 -18.12 29.40
CA SER A 187 12.28 -16.78 29.31
C SER A 187 13.36 -16.67 28.23
N THR A 188 13.63 -15.44 27.78
CA THR A 188 14.78 -15.15 26.89
C THR A 188 16.09 -15.32 27.66
N LEU A 189 17.02 -16.10 27.12
CA LEU A 189 18.35 -16.28 27.71
C LEU A 189 19.27 -15.08 27.39
N SER A 190 20.23 -14.81 28.28
CA SER A 190 21.28 -13.82 28.02
C SER A 190 22.25 -14.31 26.95
N ILE A 191 22.98 -13.39 26.30
CA ILE A 191 23.93 -13.72 25.22
C ILE A 191 25.00 -14.73 25.68
N SER A 192 25.46 -14.62 26.92
CA SER A 192 26.45 -15.55 27.49
C SER A 192 25.87 -16.95 27.71
N GLU A 193 24.63 -17.04 28.19
CA GLU A 193 23.90 -18.29 28.39
C GLU A 193 23.57 -18.97 27.05
N GLN A 194 23.13 -18.20 26.05
CA GLN A 194 22.88 -18.69 24.71
C GLN A 194 24.15 -19.26 24.08
N ARG A 195 25.28 -18.53 24.14
CA ARG A 195 26.56 -19.00 23.59
C ARG A 195 27.03 -20.29 24.26
N LEU A 196 26.90 -20.37 25.59
CA LEU A 196 27.30 -21.55 26.34
C LEU A 196 26.45 -22.77 25.95
N LEU A 197 25.12 -22.59 25.91
CA LEU A 197 24.18 -23.64 25.55
C LEU A 197 24.39 -24.12 24.11
N MET A 198 24.56 -23.19 23.16
CA MET A 198 24.86 -23.49 21.76
C MET A 198 26.20 -24.24 21.60
N ALA A 199 27.25 -23.81 22.31
CA ALA A 199 28.54 -24.48 22.29
C ALA A 199 28.47 -25.91 22.86
N TYR A 200 27.54 -26.18 23.78
CA TYR A 200 27.28 -27.53 24.27
C TYR A 200 26.48 -28.35 23.24
N LEU A 201 25.35 -27.83 22.75
CA LEU A 201 24.50 -28.50 21.75
C LEU A 201 25.28 -28.90 20.47
N HIS A 202 26.28 -28.11 20.08
CA HIS A 202 27.14 -28.41 18.93
C HIS A 202 28.16 -29.53 19.19
N ARG A 203 28.59 -29.73 20.44
CA ARG A 203 29.63 -30.71 20.83
C ARG A 203 29.06 -32.01 21.38
N SER A 204 27.82 -31.99 21.87
CA SER A 204 27.16 -33.13 22.50
C SER A 204 26.50 -34.06 21.49
N SER A 205 26.49 -35.36 21.77
CA SER A 205 25.71 -36.35 21.03
C SER A 205 24.31 -36.51 21.64
N ALA A 206 23.32 -36.94 20.83
CA ALA A 206 21.94 -37.11 21.31
C ALA A 206 21.83 -38.09 22.49
N HIS A 207 22.63 -39.17 22.50
CA HIS A 207 22.68 -40.11 23.62
C HIS A 207 23.08 -39.46 24.94
N THR A 208 23.95 -38.45 24.89
CA THR A 208 24.31 -37.67 26.08
C THR A 208 23.11 -36.85 26.49
N LEU A 209 22.46 -36.10 25.59
CA LEU A 209 21.26 -35.29 25.89
C LEU A 209 20.07 -36.10 26.44
N ASP A 210 19.79 -37.27 25.90
CA ASP A 210 18.72 -38.16 26.39
C ASP A 210 19.04 -38.66 27.81
N ALA A 211 20.28 -39.07 28.05
CA ALA A 211 20.75 -39.47 29.38
C ALA A 211 20.83 -38.29 30.37
N CYS A 212 21.07 -37.07 29.88
CA CYS A 212 21.13 -35.83 30.66
C CYS A 212 19.76 -35.38 31.18
N LEU A 213 18.69 -35.69 30.45
CA LEU A 213 17.35 -35.21 30.80
C LEU A 213 16.62 -36.17 31.76
N GLY A 214 17.05 -37.43 31.86
CA GLY A 214 16.53 -38.42 32.83
C GLY A 214 15.18 -38.97 32.46
N ILE A 215 14.91 -38.94 31.17
CA ILE A 215 13.59 -39.05 30.62
C ILE A 215 13.74 -40.08 29.49
N ASP A 216 13.51 -41.35 29.84
CA ASP A 216 13.35 -42.42 28.84
C ASP A 216 12.15 -42.14 27.89
N HIS A 217 11.34 -41.10 28.14
CA HIS A 217 10.27 -40.62 27.25
C HIS A 217 10.02 -39.12 27.40
N THR A 218 10.40 -38.32 26.39
CA THR A 218 9.95 -36.94 26.06
C THR A 218 11.05 -35.87 25.95
N PHE A 219 11.74 -35.84 24.80
CA PHE A 219 11.83 -34.59 24.06
C PHE A 219 10.41 -34.25 23.59
N GLY A 220 9.71 -33.38 24.30
CA GLY A 220 8.33 -33.03 24.01
C GLY A 220 8.26 -32.03 22.87
N HIS A 221 7.38 -32.26 21.90
CA HIS A 221 7.05 -31.27 20.86
C HIS A 221 6.61 -29.93 21.48
N GLU A 222 6.02 -29.97 22.69
CA GLU A 222 5.69 -28.79 23.47
C GLU A 222 6.90 -27.99 23.94
N ASP A 223 7.99 -28.65 24.36
CA ASP A 223 9.17 -27.97 24.88
C ASP A 223 9.87 -27.18 23.78
N VAL A 224 9.97 -27.77 22.58
CA VAL A 224 10.49 -27.08 21.40
C VAL A 224 9.65 -25.87 21.06
N ALA A 225 8.32 -26.02 21.04
CA ALA A 225 7.40 -24.93 20.75
C ALA A 225 7.49 -23.80 21.80
N ARG A 226 7.60 -24.14 23.09
CA ARG A 226 7.79 -23.16 24.18
C ARG A 226 9.12 -22.41 24.06
N VAL A 227 10.21 -23.12 23.77
CA VAL A 227 11.52 -22.47 23.54
C VAL A 227 11.48 -21.59 22.30
N ALA A 228 10.80 -22.01 21.21
CA ALA A 228 10.70 -21.25 19.96
C ALA A 228 10.10 -19.84 20.17
N VAL A 229 9.16 -19.70 21.10
CA VAL A 229 8.50 -18.43 21.40
C VAL A 229 9.44 -17.40 22.06
N HIS A 230 10.53 -17.84 22.69
CA HIS A 230 11.48 -16.95 23.39
C HIS A 230 12.90 -16.96 22.79
N ASN A 231 13.37 -18.11 22.29
CA ASN A 231 14.74 -18.34 21.85
C ASN A 231 14.78 -19.23 20.58
N THR A 232 14.45 -18.66 19.42
CA THR A 232 14.37 -19.37 18.12
C THR A 232 15.63 -20.16 17.76
N ASP A 233 16.82 -19.59 17.95
CA ASP A 233 18.09 -20.23 17.61
C ASP A 233 18.34 -21.51 18.42
N ILE A 234 18.01 -21.47 19.71
CA ILE A 234 18.19 -22.61 20.61
C ILE A 234 17.17 -23.70 20.27
N ALA A 235 15.92 -23.33 19.99
CA ALA A 235 14.90 -24.29 19.54
C ALA A 235 15.33 -24.99 18.25
N TYR A 236 15.91 -24.25 17.30
CA TYR A 236 16.43 -24.80 16.05
C TYR A 236 17.57 -25.80 16.30
N GLU A 237 18.63 -25.40 17.01
CA GLU A 237 19.77 -26.30 17.25
C GLU A 237 19.40 -27.49 18.13
N TRP A 238 18.51 -27.31 19.10
CA TRP A 238 18.03 -28.41 19.93
C TRP A 238 17.27 -29.44 19.09
N THR A 239 16.42 -28.98 18.17
CA THR A 239 15.69 -29.86 17.22
C THR A 239 16.63 -30.57 16.26
N VAL A 240 17.62 -29.86 15.71
CA VAL A 240 18.59 -30.47 14.79
C VAL A 240 19.48 -31.47 15.53
N CYS A 241 19.99 -31.15 16.72
CA CYS A 241 20.87 -32.00 17.51
C CYS A 241 20.18 -33.32 17.93
N THR A 242 18.92 -33.24 18.38
CA THR A 242 18.12 -34.43 18.72
C THR A 242 17.85 -35.29 17.48
N CYS A 243 17.47 -34.68 16.37
CA CYS A 243 17.13 -35.40 15.14
C CYS A 243 18.34 -35.95 14.36
N ARG A 244 19.57 -35.48 14.63
CA ARG A 244 20.81 -35.96 13.96
C ARG A 244 21.06 -37.46 14.14
N HIS A 245 20.54 -38.06 15.20
CA HIS A 245 20.79 -39.45 15.55
C HIS A 245 19.56 -40.36 15.39
N LYS A 246 18.36 -39.81 15.58
CA LYS A 246 17.09 -40.51 15.38
C LYS A 246 16.02 -39.51 14.99
N ILE A 247 15.41 -39.68 13.81
CA ILE A 247 14.28 -38.84 13.39
C ILE A 247 13.04 -39.28 14.20
N PRO A 248 12.33 -38.35 14.87
CA PRO A 248 11.10 -38.66 15.59
C PRO A 248 10.01 -39.23 14.68
N ALA A 249 9.07 -39.97 15.27
CA ALA A 249 7.92 -40.50 14.54
C ALA A 249 7.05 -39.38 13.96
N ARG A 250 6.21 -39.71 12.97
CA ARG A 250 5.27 -38.77 12.33
C ARG A 250 4.41 -38.00 13.33
N GLU A 251 3.89 -38.69 14.36
CA GLU A 251 3.05 -38.11 15.40
C GLU A 251 3.72 -36.92 16.08
N PHE A 252 5.02 -37.03 16.40
CA PHE A 252 5.79 -35.94 17.00
C PHE A 252 5.79 -34.67 16.11
N TRP A 253 5.96 -34.82 14.81
CA TRP A 253 6.02 -33.68 13.88
C TRP A 253 4.65 -33.02 13.68
N GLU A 254 3.58 -33.81 13.64
CA GLU A 254 2.22 -33.27 13.62
C GLU A 254 1.90 -32.53 14.93
N GLU A 255 2.23 -33.11 16.08
CA GLU A 255 2.03 -32.48 17.39
C GLU A 255 2.92 -31.26 17.59
N LEU A 256 4.12 -31.22 17.02
CA LEU A 256 4.95 -30.01 16.99
C LEU A 256 4.27 -28.88 16.22
N GLY A 257 3.66 -29.18 15.09
CA GLY A 257 2.87 -28.19 14.33
C GLY A 257 1.72 -27.64 15.16
N ALA A 258 1.01 -28.51 15.90
CA ALA A 258 -0.07 -28.12 16.78
C ALA A 258 0.40 -27.26 17.97
N SER A 259 1.43 -27.70 18.70
CA SER A 259 1.99 -26.94 19.82
C SER A 259 2.54 -25.59 19.39
N CYS A 260 3.20 -25.50 18.23
CA CYS A 260 3.64 -24.22 17.66
C CYS A 260 2.47 -23.27 17.40
N ALA A 261 1.33 -23.78 16.90
CA ALA A 261 0.14 -22.96 16.68
C ALA A 261 -0.47 -22.45 17.99
N THR A 262 -0.51 -23.31 19.02
CA THR A 262 -1.03 -22.99 20.35
C THR A 262 -0.16 -21.97 21.08
N TYR A 263 1.15 -22.19 21.17
CA TYR A 263 2.06 -21.33 21.95
C TYR A 263 2.41 -20.00 21.26
N ALA A 264 2.32 -19.93 19.93
CA ALA A 264 2.43 -18.65 19.23
C ALA A 264 1.30 -17.69 19.65
N GLY A 265 0.10 -18.22 19.96
CA GLY A 265 -1.05 -17.45 20.45
C GLY A 265 -1.41 -16.26 19.55
N GLU A 266 -1.87 -15.16 20.14
CA GLU A 266 -2.20 -13.91 19.44
C GLU A 266 -1.01 -12.93 19.37
N ASN A 267 0.14 -13.28 19.97
CA ASN A 267 1.30 -12.39 20.03
C ASN A 267 2.10 -12.41 18.72
N LEU A 268 2.07 -11.30 17.98
CA LEU A 268 2.79 -11.11 16.71
C LEU A 268 4.30 -11.43 16.81
N ALA A 269 4.95 -11.03 17.90
CA ALA A 269 6.38 -11.29 18.09
C ALA A 269 6.68 -12.77 18.33
N ALA A 270 5.78 -13.48 19.01
CA ALA A 270 5.88 -14.94 19.18
C ALA A 270 5.63 -15.67 17.85
N GLN A 271 4.65 -15.22 17.07
CA GLN A 271 4.35 -15.77 15.74
C GLN A 271 5.53 -15.65 14.78
N ARG A 272 6.15 -14.46 14.70
CA ARG A 272 7.36 -14.28 13.87
C ARG A 272 8.48 -15.24 14.23
N ARG A 273 8.71 -15.46 15.53
CA ARG A 273 9.76 -16.37 16.01
C ARG A 273 9.45 -17.83 15.67
N VAL A 274 8.19 -18.25 15.80
CA VAL A 274 7.74 -19.60 15.39
C VAL A 274 7.81 -19.77 13.87
N HIS A 275 7.36 -18.79 13.09
CA HIS A 275 7.48 -18.76 11.63
C HIS A 275 8.95 -18.87 11.19
N GLU A 276 9.85 -18.16 11.86
CA GLU A 276 11.29 -18.21 11.61
C GLU A 276 11.87 -19.61 11.89
N LEU A 277 11.53 -20.23 13.02
CA LEU A 277 11.94 -21.61 13.34
C LEU A 277 11.51 -22.58 12.25
N LEU A 278 10.21 -22.59 11.91
CA LEU A 278 9.64 -23.52 10.94
C LEU A 278 10.24 -23.31 9.54
N THR A 279 10.49 -22.05 9.15
CA THR A 279 11.17 -21.72 7.88
C THR A 279 12.57 -22.30 7.87
N ARG A 280 13.34 -22.09 8.95
CA ARG A 280 14.72 -22.58 9.06
C ARG A 280 14.79 -24.10 9.01
N LEU A 281 13.93 -24.79 9.74
CA LEU A 281 13.85 -26.25 9.71
C LEU A 281 13.42 -26.79 8.33
N SER A 282 12.67 -26.00 7.55
CA SER A 282 12.23 -26.38 6.21
C SER A 282 13.29 -26.13 5.12
N THR A 283 14.32 -25.31 5.39
CA THR A 283 15.36 -24.98 4.39
C THR A 283 16.25 -26.20 4.04
N PRO A 284 17.09 -26.13 2.98
CA PRO A 284 17.95 -27.26 2.59
C PRO A 284 19.19 -27.46 3.49
N ALA A 285 19.49 -26.52 4.38
CA ALA A 285 20.63 -26.58 5.30
C ALA A 285 20.52 -27.65 6.40
N PRO A 286 19.35 -27.87 7.06
CA PRO A 286 19.17 -29.00 7.96
C PRO A 286 19.25 -30.37 7.25
N PRO A 287 19.46 -31.46 8.01
CA PRO A 287 19.31 -32.81 7.50
C PRO A 287 18.04 -32.96 6.68
N LEU A 288 18.20 -33.52 5.50
CA LEU A 288 17.19 -33.56 4.45
C LEU A 288 15.89 -34.25 4.90
N SER A 289 15.99 -35.21 5.81
CA SER A 289 14.87 -35.87 6.48
C SER A 289 14.07 -35.00 7.47
N ILE A 290 14.73 -34.02 8.11
CA ILE A 290 14.08 -33.05 9.00
C ILE A 290 13.28 -32.06 8.17
N SER A 291 13.91 -31.49 7.13
CA SER A 291 13.23 -30.58 6.19
C SER A 291 11.99 -31.25 5.60
N GLN A 292 12.11 -32.51 5.14
CA GLN A 292 10.97 -33.30 4.67
C GLN A 292 9.86 -33.43 5.72
N SER A 293 10.19 -33.87 6.94
CA SER A 293 9.20 -34.10 7.99
C SER A 293 8.46 -32.81 8.37
N VAL A 294 9.17 -31.68 8.37
CA VAL A 294 8.57 -30.38 8.65
C VAL A 294 7.66 -29.93 7.51
N GLN A 295 8.07 -30.12 6.26
CA GLN A 295 7.29 -29.78 5.08
C GLN A 295 6.04 -30.64 4.92
N THR A 296 6.09 -31.93 5.28
CA THR A 296 4.98 -32.88 5.07
C THR A 296 4.01 -33.00 6.25
N HIS A 297 4.47 -32.78 7.49
CA HIS A 297 3.67 -33.03 8.68
C HIS A 297 3.49 -31.78 9.54
N THR A 298 4.57 -31.06 9.84
CA THR A 298 4.54 -29.92 10.78
C THR A 298 3.88 -28.67 10.20
N LEU A 299 4.31 -28.22 9.01
CA LEU A 299 3.80 -27.03 8.35
C LEU A 299 2.29 -27.13 8.02
N PRO A 300 1.80 -28.23 7.42
CA PRO A 300 0.37 -28.42 7.20
C PRO A 300 -0.48 -28.32 8.47
N ARG A 301 -0.04 -28.99 9.53
CA ARG A 301 -0.77 -29.02 10.80
C ARG A 301 -0.78 -27.65 11.49
N TYR A 302 0.35 -26.95 11.44
CA TYR A 302 0.47 -25.56 11.92
C TYR A 302 -0.47 -24.61 11.17
N LEU A 303 -0.40 -24.60 9.83
CA LEU A 303 -1.21 -23.71 9.00
C LEU A 303 -2.71 -23.99 9.14
N GLY A 304 -3.11 -25.27 9.18
CA GLY A 304 -4.51 -25.68 9.36
C GLY A 304 -5.09 -25.22 10.70
N LEU A 305 -4.37 -25.40 11.81
CA LEU A 305 -4.83 -24.96 13.13
C LEU A 305 -4.84 -23.43 13.26
N ARG A 306 -3.85 -22.73 12.70
CA ARG A 306 -3.84 -21.27 12.65
C ARG A 306 -5.02 -20.72 11.86
N ALA A 307 -5.36 -21.34 10.74
CA ALA A 307 -6.54 -20.98 9.96
C ALA A 307 -7.85 -21.18 10.74
N GLN A 308 -7.96 -22.29 11.50
CA GLN A 308 -9.12 -22.56 12.36
C GLN A 308 -9.25 -21.58 13.52
N HIS A 309 -8.14 -21.11 14.08
CA HIS A 309 -8.12 -20.11 15.16
C HIS A 309 -8.36 -18.66 14.68
N LEU A 310 -8.42 -18.38 13.38
CA LEU A 310 -8.59 -17.03 12.82
C LEU A 310 -10.06 -16.56 12.70
N ALA A 311 -11.01 -17.24 13.32
CA ALA A 311 -12.41 -16.82 13.35
C ALA A 311 -12.88 -16.59 14.80
N PRO A 312 -13.12 -15.34 15.29
CA PRO A 312 -13.01 -14.02 14.67
C PRO A 312 -11.86 -13.17 15.27
N VAL A 313 -10.85 -12.80 14.48
CA VAL A 313 -9.60 -12.18 14.99
C VAL A 313 -9.14 -11.00 14.07
N PRO A 314 -8.48 -9.95 14.61
CA PRO A 314 -8.11 -8.72 13.89
C PRO A 314 -7.23 -8.86 12.63
N ASP A 315 -7.46 -7.96 11.66
CA ASP A 315 -6.87 -7.91 10.30
C ASP A 315 -5.33 -8.04 10.25
N ALA A 316 -4.62 -7.52 11.25
CA ALA A 316 -3.15 -7.56 11.30
C ALA A 316 -2.57 -8.99 11.41
N LEU A 317 -3.31 -9.91 12.06
CA LEU A 317 -2.91 -11.31 12.20
C LEU A 317 -3.13 -12.10 10.90
N VAL A 318 -4.15 -11.71 10.14
CA VAL A 318 -4.46 -12.28 8.82
C VAL A 318 -3.39 -11.86 7.80
N GLU A 319 -2.97 -10.60 7.84
CA GLU A 319 -1.90 -10.07 6.98
C GLU A 319 -0.56 -10.77 7.25
N GLU A 320 -0.17 -10.94 8.52
CA GLU A 320 1.09 -11.61 8.87
C GLU A 320 1.13 -13.08 8.42
N LEU A 321 0.04 -13.83 8.62
CA LEU A 321 -0.04 -15.20 8.14
C LEU A 321 0.01 -15.27 6.60
N GLY A 322 -0.64 -14.32 5.92
CA GLY A 322 -0.58 -14.21 4.45
C GLY A 322 0.83 -13.96 3.93
N ILE A 323 1.59 -13.05 4.56
CA ILE A 323 3.00 -12.78 4.23
C ILE A 323 3.85 -14.03 4.45
N TYR A 324 3.66 -14.73 5.57
CA TYR A 324 4.40 -15.94 5.88
C TYR A 324 4.16 -17.06 4.85
N VAL A 325 2.90 -17.31 4.49
CA VAL A 325 2.56 -18.31 3.47
C VAL A 325 3.15 -17.93 2.11
N ALA A 326 3.11 -16.66 1.73
CA ALA A 326 3.75 -16.20 0.49
C ALA A 326 5.25 -16.47 0.48
N GLN A 327 5.95 -16.21 1.60
CA GLN A 327 7.38 -16.51 1.73
C GLN A 327 7.71 -18.00 1.63
N LEU A 328 6.86 -18.87 2.16
CA LEU A 328 7.03 -20.32 2.03
C LEU A 328 6.86 -20.79 0.58
N ILE A 329 5.92 -20.20 -0.16
CA ILE A 329 5.68 -20.46 -1.58
C ILE A 329 6.86 -19.97 -2.43
N GLU A 330 7.30 -18.72 -2.24
CA GLU A 330 8.41 -18.13 -2.98
C GLU A 330 9.74 -18.89 -2.83
N ARG A 331 9.92 -19.55 -1.67
CA ARG A 331 11.13 -20.32 -1.36
C ARG A 331 11.01 -21.81 -1.68
N ASP A 332 9.94 -22.25 -2.35
CA ASP A 332 9.63 -23.66 -2.64
C ASP A 332 9.66 -24.56 -1.39
N LEU A 333 9.25 -24.02 -0.23
CA LEU A 333 9.26 -24.73 1.06
C LEU A 333 7.92 -25.41 1.37
N LEU A 334 6.91 -25.24 0.52
CA LEU A 334 5.64 -25.96 0.59
C LEU A 334 5.61 -27.01 -0.54
N PRO A 335 5.37 -28.29 -0.25
CA PRO A 335 5.26 -29.31 -1.29
C PRO A 335 3.88 -29.23 -1.95
N ILE A 336 3.68 -28.26 -2.84
CA ILE A 336 2.38 -27.99 -3.48
C ILE A 336 2.09 -28.96 -4.64
N HIS A 337 3.11 -29.67 -5.15
CA HIS A 337 2.98 -30.56 -6.31
C HIS A 337 3.72 -31.89 -6.16
N ALA A 338 3.07 -32.98 -6.61
CA ALA A 338 3.66 -34.30 -6.67
C ALA A 338 4.94 -34.39 -7.52
N SER A 339 5.06 -33.52 -8.52
CA SER A 339 6.17 -33.49 -9.48
C SER A 339 7.42 -32.74 -9.00
N GLN A 340 7.36 -32.04 -7.87
CA GLN A 340 8.50 -31.34 -7.26
C GLN A 340 9.14 -32.15 -6.13
N ARG A 341 8.71 -33.41 -5.95
CA ARG A 341 9.26 -34.36 -4.96
C ARG A 341 10.57 -34.95 -5.50
N THR A 342 11.69 -34.72 -4.82
CA THR A 342 13.00 -35.33 -5.16
C THR A 342 13.30 -36.60 -4.35
N TRP A 343 12.29 -37.26 -3.76
CA TRP A 343 12.48 -38.31 -2.75
C TRP A 343 11.60 -39.55 -3.04
N ASP A 344 12.19 -40.75 -2.93
CA ASP A 344 11.67 -42.02 -3.48
C ASP A 344 10.57 -42.75 -2.67
N THR A 345 9.92 -42.13 -1.67
CA THR A 345 8.88 -42.82 -0.86
C THR A 345 7.46 -42.27 -1.07
N PRO A 346 6.47 -43.11 -1.44
CA PRO A 346 5.10 -42.65 -1.69
C PRO A 346 4.30 -42.51 -0.39
N LEU A 347 3.75 -41.32 -0.17
CA LEU A 347 2.69 -41.06 0.81
C LEU A 347 1.31 -41.42 0.22
N PRO A 348 0.28 -41.71 1.03
CA PRO A 348 -1.08 -41.99 0.55
C PRO A 348 -1.63 -40.78 -0.21
N GLU A 349 -2.02 -40.97 -1.48
CA GLU A 349 -2.43 -39.90 -2.41
C GLU A 349 -3.63 -39.09 -1.90
N ASP A 350 -4.57 -39.74 -1.20
CA ASP A 350 -5.87 -39.15 -0.84
C ASP A 350 -5.79 -38.01 0.20
N ALA A 351 -4.85 -38.07 1.14
CA ALA A 351 -4.72 -37.08 2.22
C ALA A 351 -4.01 -35.79 1.77
N LEU A 352 -3.10 -35.93 0.80
CA LEU A 352 -2.31 -34.83 0.26
C LEU A 352 -3.05 -34.07 -0.83
N ASP A 353 -3.86 -34.76 -1.63
CA ASP A 353 -4.73 -34.09 -2.60
C ASP A 353 -5.83 -33.30 -1.90
N ALA A 354 -6.38 -33.80 -0.79
CA ALA A 354 -7.31 -33.05 0.05
C ALA A 354 -6.66 -31.77 0.61
N LEU A 355 -5.45 -31.86 1.16
CA LEU A 355 -4.70 -30.72 1.70
C LEU A 355 -4.25 -29.74 0.60
N ALA A 356 -3.82 -30.23 -0.56
CA ALA A 356 -3.44 -29.39 -1.69
C ALA A 356 -4.65 -28.68 -2.30
N VAL A 357 -5.82 -29.32 -2.33
CA VAL A 357 -7.10 -28.71 -2.71
C VAL A 357 -7.52 -27.66 -1.69
N GLU A 358 -7.40 -27.94 -0.40
CA GLU A 358 -7.76 -27.00 0.67
C GLU A 358 -6.81 -25.79 0.67
N LEU A 359 -5.49 -26.00 0.64
CA LEU A 359 -4.49 -24.93 0.55
C LEU A 359 -4.56 -24.15 -0.76
N ARG A 360 -4.90 -24.77 -1.90
CA ARG A 360 -5.17 -24.03 -3.15
C ARG A 360 -6.46 -23.25 -3.08
N SER A 361 -7.52 -23.81 -2.50
CA SER A 361 -8.79 -23.11 -2.33
C SER A 361 -8.63 -21.91 -1.40
N MET A 362 -7.84 -22.05 -0.34
CA MET A 362 -7.47 -20.98 0.57
C MET A 362 -6.54 -19.99 -0.10
N ALA A 363 -5.46 -20.40 -0.77
CA ALA A 363 -4.57 -19.51 -1.51
C ALA A 363 -5.26 -18.77 -2.67
N LEU A 364 -6.26 -19.38 -3.34
CA LEU A 364 -7.10 -18.72 -4.36
C LEU A 364 -8.12 -17.76 -3.74
N THR A 365 -8.59 -18.05 -2.54
CA THR A 365 -9.50 -17.17 -1.80
C THR A 365 -8.72 -15.98 -1.23
N TYR A 366 -7.58 -16.25 -0.59
CA TYR A 366 -6.63 -15.27 -0.09
C TYR A 366 -5.92 -14.50 -1.19
N SER A 367 -5.62 -15.06 -2.37
CA SER A 367 -5.07 -14.26 -3.48
C SER A 367 -6.11 -13.30 -4.03
N LYS A 368 -7.41 -13.63 -4.04
CA LYS A 368 -8.48 -12.68 -4.35
C LYS A 368 -8.56 -11.56 -3.30
N TYR A 369 -8.41 -11.88 -2.01
CA TYR A 369 -8.42 -10.89 -0.93
C TYR A 369 -7.13 -10.08 -0.83
N ALA A 370 -5.96 -10.67 -1.07
CA ALA A 370 -4.63 -10.03 -1.04
C ALA A 370 -4.40 -9.21 -2.30
N PHE A 371 -4.87 -9.66 -3.46
CA PHE A 371 -4.93 -8.84 -4.67
C PHE A 371 -5.94 -7.70 -4.51
N GLY A 372 -7.11 -7.99 -3.92
CA GLY A 372 -8.08 -6.98 -3.51
C GLY A 372 -7.46 -5.95 -2.57
N ALA A 373 -6.70 -6.40 -1.57
CA ALA A 373 -5.98 -5.58 -0.61
C ALA A 373 -4.83 -4.81 -1.25
N GLN A 374 -4.07 -5.38 -2.18
CA GLN A 374 -2.95 -4.73 -2.86
C GLN A 374 -3.42 -3.72 -3.91
N LEU A 375 -4.56 -3.99 -4.58
CA LEU A 375 -5.33 -3.01 -5.33
C LEU A 375 -5.85 -1.93 -4.39
N PHE A 376 -6.39 -2.28 -3.22
CA PHE A 376 -6.84 -1.31 -2.22
C PHE A 376 -5.68 -0.50 -1.63
N HIS A 377 -4.48 -1.05 -1.52
CA HIS A 377 -3.30 -0.44 -0.93
C HIS A 377 -2.58 0.48 -1.92
N THR A 378 -2.54 0.11 -3.21
CA THR A 378 -2.14 0.99 -4.32
C THR A 378 -3.20 2.08 -4.56
N LEU A 379 -4.49 1.78 -4.39
CA LEU A 379 -5.55 2.78 -4.33
C LEU A 379 -5.53 3.59 -3.02
N ALA A 380 -4.96 3.08 -1.93
CA ALA A 380 -4.88 3.76 -0.62
C ALA A 380 -3.81 4.85 -0.62
N SER A 381 -2.64 4.60 -1.23
CA SER A 381 -1.67 5.67 -1.50
C SER A 381 -2.19 6.66 -2.53
N ALA A 382 -2.99 6.20 -3.50
CA ALA A 382 -3.74 7.06 -4.40
C ALA A 382 -4.97 7.71 -3.73
N ARG A 383 -5.40 7.31 -2.53
CA ARG A 383 -6.68 7.73 -1.91
C ARG A 383 -6.67 9.20 -1.59
N ALA A 384 -5.55 9.73 -1.09
CA ALA A 384 -5.42 11.16 -0.82
C ALA A 384 -5.51 11.99 -2.13
N LEU A 385 -4.89 11.51 -3.20
CA LEU A 385 -4.95 12.16 -4.52
C LEU A 385 -6.32 12.00 -5.19
N LEU A 386 -6.94 10.83 -5.08
CA LEU A 386 -8.30 10.55 -5.54
C LEU A 386 -9.32 11.41 -4.78
N LEU A 387 -9.24 11.46 -3.45
CA LEU A 387 -10.11 12.30 -2.63
C LEU A 387 -9.92 13.77 -2.93
N LEU A 388 -8.67 14.22 -3.15
CA LEU A 388 -8.39 15.59 -3.56
C LEU A 388 -8.96 15.88 -4.96
N GLN A 389 -8.74 15.01 -5.94
CA GLN A 389 -9.26 15.15 -7.30
C GLN A 389 -10.80 15.12 -7.32
N VAL A 390 -11.42 14.23 -6.54
CA VAL A 390 -12.87 14.15 -6.37
C VAL A 390 -13.39 15.40 -5.68
N GLY A 391 -12.76 15.86 -4.60
CA GLY A 391 -13.15 17.06 -3.86
C GLY A 391 -13.10 18.32 -4.71
N VAL A 392 -12.00 18.55 -5.43
CA VAL A 392 -11.87 19.70 -6.35
C VAL A 392 -12.91 19.63 -7.47
N ARG A 393 -13.15 18.44 -8.03
CA ARG A 393 -14.16 18.26 -9.09
C ARG A 393 -15.59 18.39 -8.59
N LEU A 394 -15.87 18.03 -7.33
CA LEU A 394 -17.16 18.24 -6.71
C LEU A 394 -17.41 19.74 -6.49
N VAL A 395 -16.39 20.48 -6.02
CA VAL A 395 -16.48 21.94 -5.88
C VAL A 395 -16.75 22.60 -7.24
N THR A 396 -16.00 22.24 -8.29
CA THR A 396 -16.22 22.80 -9.62
C THR A 396 -17.55 22.35 -10.23
N PHE A 397 -18.02 21.13 -9.95
CA PHE A 397 -19.35 20.67 -10.34
C PHE A 397 -20.46 21.50 -9.68
N VAL A 398 -20.38 21.75 -8.37
CA VAL A 398 -21.36 22.57 -7.64
C VAL A 398 -21.39 23.99 -8.19
N LEU A 399 -20.23 24.60 -8.45
CA LEU A 399 -20.15 25.95 -9.03
C LEU A 399 -20.71 25.99 -10.46
N ASN A 400 -20.39 25.00 -11.29
CA ASN A 400 -21.00 24.84 -12.61
C ASN A 400 -22.52 24.57 -12.51
N GLN A 401 -23.01 23.96 -11.44
CA GLN A 401 -24.43 23.71 -11.27
C GLN A 401 -25.22 25.00 -11.03
N LEU A 402 -24.66 25.88 -10.22
CA LEU A 402 -25.24 27.21 -9.98
C LEU A 402 -25.30 28.01 -11.29
N LEU A 403 -24.22 27.95 -12.07
CA LEU A 403 -24.11 28.59 -13.39
C LEU A 403 -25.16 28.12 -14.40
N VAL A 404 -25.40 26.80 -14.48
CA VAL A 404 -26.34 26.21 -15.45
C VAL A 404 -27.79 26.60 -15.14
N ARG A 405 -28.14 26.80 -13.87
CA ARG A 405 -29.49 27.22 -13.47
C ARG A 405 -29.81 28.68 -13.78
N THR A 406 -28.79 29.53 -13.91
CA THR A 406 -28.94 30.97 -14.21
C THR A 406 -28.83 31.31 -15.69
N THR A 407 -28.46 30.35 -16.55
CA THR A 407 -28.07 30.60 -17.95
C THR A 407 -29.01 29.89 -18.93
N THR A 408 -29.18 30.45 -20.14
CA THR A 408 -29.91 29.79 -21.24
C THR A 408 -29.00 28.82 -22.03
N PRO A 409 -29.54 27.72 -22.59
CA PRO A 409 -28.76 26.80 -23.42
C PRO A 409 -28.02 27.49 -24.57
N ALA A 410 -28.64 28.46 -25.24
CA ALA A 410 -28.04 29.21 -26.33
C ALA A 410 -26.77 30.00 -25.91
N VAL A 411 -26.85 30.75 -24.81
CA VAL A 411 -25.70 31.50 -24.28
C VAL A 411 -24.60 30.55 -23.81
N PHE A 412 -24.98 29.46 -23.15
CA PHE A 412 -24.02 28.45 -22.69
C PHE A 412 -23.29 27.76 -23.86
N GLY A 413 -24.01 27.47 -24.95
CA GLY A 413 -23.44 26.94 -26.20
C GLY A 413 -22.50 27.94 -26.87
N ALA A 414 -22.92 29.20 -26.97
CA ALA A 414 -22.07 30.27 -27.49
C ALA A 414 -20.75 30.40 -26.70
N ALA A 415 -20.81 30.43 -25.36
CA ALA A 415 -19.64 30.60 -24.52
C ALA A 415 -18.72 29.36 -24.49
N ASN A 416 -19.28 28.15 -24.37
CA ASN A 416 -18.50 26.93 -24.13
C ASN A 416 -18.20 26.09 -25.38
N VAL A 417 -18.81 26.40 -26.52
CA VAL A 417 -18.49 25.75 -27.81
C VAL A 417 -17.86 26.77 -28.76
N GLN A 418 -18.55 27.85 -29.12
CA GLN A 418 -18.07 28.78 -30.13
C GLN A 418 -16.86 29.60 -29.67
N LEU A 419 -17.00 30.34 -28.57
CA LEU A 419 -15.92 31.21 -28.08
C LEU A 419 -14.77 30.40 -27.47
N GLU A 420 -15.06 29.25 -26.88
CA GLU A 420 -14.03 28.31 -26.43
C GLU A 420 -13.24 27.72 -27.61
N LEU A 421 -13.87 27.51 -28.78
CA LEU A 421 -13.15 27.09 -29.99
C LEU A 421 -12.19 28.18 -30.48
N VAL A 422 -12.63 29.45 -30.52
CA VAL A 422 -11.75 30.58 -30.85
C VAL A 422 -10.52 30.60 -29.94
N LEU A 423 -10.75 30.44 -28.64
CA LEU A 423 -9.70 30.35 -27.64
C LEU A 423 -8.77 29.15 -27.86
N SER A 424 -9.31 27.95 -28.07
CA SER A 424 -8.53 26.73 -28.30
C SER A 424 -7.64 26.85 -29.53
N VAL A 425 -8.13 27.47 -30.62
CA VAL A 425 -7.32 27.74 -31.83
C VAL A 425 -6.13 28.64 -31.48
N VAL A 426 -6.36 29.75 -30.76
CA VAL A 426 -5.30 30.71 -30.39
C VAL A 426 -4.27 30.03 -29.48
N LEU A 427 -4.71 29.38 -28.41
CA LEU A 427 -3.82 28.80 -27.41
C LEU A 427 -3.06 27.58 -27.93
N ALA A 428 -3.73 26.61 -28.55
CA ALA A 428 -3.10 25.38 -28.99
C ALA A 428 -2.02 25.63 -30.04
N LEU A 429 -2.31 26.50 -31.01
CA LEU A 429 -1.39 26.80 -32.11
C LEU A 429 -0.24 27.72 -31.69
N ALA A 430 -0.45 28.63 -30.73
CA ALA A 430 0.60 29.51 -30.23
C ALA A 430 1.55 28.82 -29.23
N ARG A 431 1.03 27.91 -28.39
CA ARG A 431 1.76 27.40 -27.21
C ARG A 431 2.27 25.97 -27.35
N ASP A 432 1.46 25.03 -27.82
CA ASP A 432 1.70 23.62 -27.53
C ASP A 432 2.98 23.08 -28.17
N GLY A 433 3.27 23.49 -29.41
CA GLY A 433 4.52 23.13 -30.08
C GLY A 433 5.76 23.70 -29.40
N VAL A 434 5.69 24.95 -28.94
CA VAL A 434 6.77 25.62 -28.20
C VAL A 434 7.00 24.93 -26.85
N ARG A 435 5.94 24.67 -26.08
CA ARG A 435 6.01 24.01 -24.77
C ARG A 435 6.61 22.60 -24.88
N ALA A 436 6.25 21.84 -25.91
CA ALA A 436 6.86 20.53 -26.18
C ALA A 436 8.36 20.62 -26.46
N THR A 437 8.82 21.64 -27.19
CA THR A 437 10.25 21.87 -27.45
C THR A 437 11.01 22.29 -26.19
N VAL A 438 10.45 23.23 -25.41
CA VAL A 438 11.02 23.70 -24.13
C VAL A 438 11.26 22.52 -23.18
N MET A 439 10.33 21.56 -23.10
CA MET A 439 10.47 20.38 -22.25
C MET A 439 11.60 19.44 -22.68
N ARG A 440 11.98 19.44 -23.97
CA ARG A 440 13.07 18.61 -24.50
C ARG A 440 14.44 19.27 -24.43
N ARG A 441 14.52 20.60 -24.36
CA ARG A 441 15.78 21.38 -24.40
C ARG A 441 16.14 22.04 -23.06
N ARG A 442 15.83 21.38 -21.94
CA ARG A 442 16.04 21.90 -20.58
C ARG A 442 17.51 22.23 -20.26
N ASP A 443 18.43 21.63 -21.00
CA ASP A 443 19.88 21.82 -20.92
C ASP A 443 20.34 23.24 -21.32
N LYS A 444 19.53 24.00 -22.07
CA LYS A 444 19.87 25.34 -22.57
C LYS A 444 18.96 26.42 -21.99
N LEU A 445 19.04 26.65 -20.66
CA LEU A 445 18.12 27.53 -19.91
C LEU A 445 17.88 28.92 -20.55
N ALA A 446 18.93 29.62 -20.98
CA ALA A 446 18.79 31.00 -21.47
C ALA A 446 18.24 31.10 -22.91
N ARG A 447 18.45 30.09 -23.76
CA ARG A 447 17.80 29.98 -25.08
C ARG A 447 16.34 29.55 -24.97
N VAL A 448 16.05 28.66 -24.02
CA VAL A 448 14.68 28.24 -23.67
C VAL A 448 13.84 29.42 -23.18
N HIS A 449 14.46 30.36 -22.45
CA HIS A 449 13.80 31.57 -21.96
C HIS A 449 13.23 32.43 -23.11
N ASN A 450 14.04 32.80 -24.11
CA ASN A 450 13.55 33.57 -25.26
C ASN A 450 12.51 32.81 -26.09
N LEU A 451 12.66 31.48 -26.17
CA LEU A 451 11.70 30.61 -26.84
C LEU A 451 10.32 30.65 -26.15
N ALA A 452 10.28 30.73 -24.83
CA ALA A 452 9.05 30.79 -24.04
C ALA A 452 8.26 32.10 -24.20
N LEU A 453 8.87 33.14 -24.77
CA LEU A 453 8.20 34.41 -25.11
C LEU A 453 7.49 34.37 -26.48
N LEU A 454 7.86 33.45 -27.38
CA LEU A 454 7.21 33.33 -28.71
C LEU A 454 5.70 33.09 -28.65
N PRO A 455 5.14 32.25 -27.74
CA PRO A 455 3.69 32.06 -27.62
C PRO A 455 2.93 33.36 -27.33
N VAL A 456 3.54 34.32 -26.62
CA VAL A 456 2.91 35.62 -26.34
C VAL A 456 2.77 36.43 -27.63
N LEU A 457 3.83 36.50 -28.44
CA LEU A 457 3.84 37.26 -29.69
C LEU A 457 2.94 36.61 -30.75
N ILE A 458 3.14 35.31 -31.00
CA ILE A 458 2.34 34.54 -31.96
C ILE A 458 0.88 34.54 -31.53
N GLY A 459 0.61 34.28 -30.25
CA GLY A 459 -0.75 34.24 -29.73
C GLY A 459 -1.44 35.60 -29.75
N GLY A 460 -0.72 36.72 -29.57
CA GLY A 460 -1.30 38.06 -29.74
C GLY A 460 -1.74 38.33 -31.19
N ALA A 461 -0.90 37.97 -32.16
CA ALA A 461 -1.24 38.06 -33.59
C ALA A 461 -2.39 37.11 -33.97
N MET A 462 -2.41 35.91 -33.39
CA MET A 462 -3.49 34.96 -33.60
C MET A 462 -4.79 35.40 -32.94
N ALA A 463 -4.76 35.93 -31.72
CA ALA A 463 -5.94 36.42 -31.01
C ALA A 463 -6.64 37.55 -31.78
N THR A 464 -5.86 38.45 -32.36
CA THR A 464 -6.40 39.52 -33.23
C THR A 464 -6.91 38.96 -34.56
N GLY A 465 -6.12 38.15 -35.26
CA GLY A 465 -6.51 37.60 -36.57
C GLY A 465 -7.71 36.64 -36.51
N VAL A 466 -7.68 35.66 -35.60
CA VAL A 466 -8.76 34.68 -35.42
C VAL A 466 -10.00 35.35 -34.84
N GLY A 467 -9.85 36.26 -33.87
CA GLY A 467 -10.97 37.02 -33.31
C GLY A 467 -11.68 37.87 -34.36
N TYR A 468 -10.92 38.58 -35.20
CA TYR A 468 -11.46 39.35 -36.32
C TYR A 468 -12.16 38.45 -37.35
N ALA A 469 -11.49 37.37 -37.78
CA ALA A 469 -12.06 36.44 -38.74
C ALA A 469 -13.35 35.79 -38.21
N TYR A 470 -13.40 35.50 -36.91
CA TYR A 470 -14.57 34.92 -36.27
C TYR A 470 -15.77 35.86 -36.29
N VAL A 471 -15.61 37.09 -35.78
CA VAL A 471 -16.68 38.09 -35.77
C VAL A 471 -17.16 38.41 -37.18
N ARG A 472 -16.26 38.47 -38.16
CA ARG A 472 -16.61 38.92 -39.52
C ARG A 472 -17.19 37.83 -40.42
N PHE A 473 -16.74 36.58 -40.28
CA PHE A 473 -17.02 35.52 -41.26
C PHE A 473 -17.53 34.20 -40.67
N LEU A 474 -17.33 33.92 -39.37
CA LEU A 474 -17.57 32.59 -38.81
C LEU A 474 -18.69 32.56 -37.76
N ALA A 475 -19.02 33.69 -37.15
CA ALA A 475 -20.05 33.77 -36.12
C ALA A 475 -21.45 33.42 -36.68
N PRO A 476 -22.21 32.53 -36.03
CA PRO A 476 -23.59 32.22 -36.42
C PRO A 476 -24.51 33.45 -36.36
N ASP A 477 -25.54 33.50 -37.22
CA ASP A 477 -26.47 34.64 -37.29
C ASP A 477 -27.14 34.94 -35.94
N ALA A 478 -27.46 33.91 -35.15
CA ALA A 478 -28.03 34.05 -33.81
C ALA A 478 -27.08 34.76 -32.81
N LEU A 479 -25.76 34.68 -33.02
CA LEU A 479 -24.76 35.40 -32.24
C LEU A 479 -24.55 36.82 -32.79
N VAL A 480 -24.61 37.00 -34.10
CA VAL A 480 -24.56 38.32 -34.75
C VAL A 480 -25.76 39.18 -34.31
N ALA A 481 -26.93 38.55 -34.11
CA ALA A 481 -28.12 39.20 -33.58
C ALA A 481 -27.96 39.79 -32.16
N GLN A 482 -26.93 39.39 -31.41
CA GLN A 482 -26.62 39.95 -30.08
C GLN A 482 -25.93 41.32 -30.14
N GLY A 483 -25.73 41.88 -31.34
CA GLY A 483 -25.24 43.25 -31.53
C GLY A 483 -23.80 43.46 -31.03
N SER A 484 -23.56 44.55 -30.30
CA SER A 484 -22.22 44.93 -29.81
C SER A 484 -21.64 43.96 -28.77
N ALA A 485 -22.48 43.14 -28.13
CA ALA A 485 -22.02 42.15 -27.16
C ALA A 485 -21.14 41.06 -27.80
N LEU A 486 -21.37 40.70 -29.07
CA LEU A 486 -20.55 39.71 -29.78
C LEU A 486 -19.07 40.12 -29.90
N PRO A 487 -18.73 41.26 -30.55
CA PRO A 487 -17.34 41.69 -30.67
C PRO A 487 -16.69 41.97 -29.31
N ALA A 488 -17.44 42.52 -28.35
CA ALA A 488 -16.96 42.71 -26.97
C ALA A 488 -16.60 41.37 -26.30
N SER A 489 -17.46 40.36 -26.45
CA SER A 489 -17.25 39.02 -25.89
C SER A 489 -16.03 38.32 -26.51
N VAL A 490 -15.88 38.40 -27.83
CA VAL A 490 -14.71 37.85 -28.55
C VAL A 490 -13.43 38.56 -28.11
N ALA A 491 -13.44 39.89 -27.99
CA ALA A 491 -12.29 40.65 -27.52
C ALA A 491 -11.89 40.26 -26.08
N LEU A 492 -12.85 40.07 -25.18
CA LEU A 492 -12.61 39.62 -23.80
C LEU A 492 -12.05 38.19 -23.74
N TYR A 493 -12.52 37.28 -24.60
CA TYR A 493 -11.95 35.93 -24.73
C TYR A 493 -10.51 35.98 -25.25
N CYS A 494 -10.24 36.78 -26.28
CA CYS A 494 -8.90 37.01 -26.82
C CYS A 494 -7.96 37.64 -25.79
N LEU A 495 -8.44 38.60 -25.00
CA LEU A 495 -7.70 39.18 -23.88
C LEU A 495 -7.39 38.11 -22.81
N GLY A 496 -8.37 37.27 -22.48
CA GLY A 496 -8.17 36.13 -21.58
C GLY A 496 -7.12 35.14 -22.09
N ALA A 497 -7.09 34.89 -23.39
CA ALA A 497 -6.06 34.07 -24.05
C ALA A 497 -4.67 34.70 -23.92
N MET A 498 -4.56 36.01 -24.17
CA MET A 498 -3.29 36.75 -24.04
C MET A 498 -2.76 36.74 -22.61
N LEU A 499 -3.63 36.96 -21.62
CA LEU A 499 -3.26 36.89 -20.20
C LEU A 499 -2.79 35.49 -19.80
N GLU A 500 -3.43 34.45 -20.32
CA GLU A 500 -2.97 33.07 -20.13
C GLU A 500 -1.59 32.85 -20.79
N LEU A 501 -1.36 33.34 -22.01
CA LEU A 501 -0.08 33.19 -22.69
C LEU A 501 1.05 33.96 -21.99
N LEU A 502 0.76 35.10 -21.35
CA LEU A 502 1.73 35.83 -20.52
C LEU A 502 2.25 35.02 -19.34
N SER A 503 1.52 33.98 -18.91
CA SER A 503 1.98 33.05 -17.87
C SER A 503 2.97 32.00 -18.38
N GLU A 504 3.15 31.82 -19.70
CA GLU A 504 4.02 30.78 -20.27
C GLU A 504 5.52 30.94 -19.98
N PRO A 505 6.11 32.13 -20.09
CA PRO A 505 7.50 32.35 -19.66
C PRO A 505 7.68 32.01 -18.17
N LEU A 506 6.71 32.38 -17.34
CA LEU A 506 6.70 32.11 -15.91
C LEU A 506 6.57 30.61 -15.62
N HIS A 507 5.73 29.89 -16.36
CA HIS A 507 5.65 28.43 -16.28
C HIS A 507 6.96 27.74 -16.66
N THR A 508 7.63 28.25 -17.69
CA THR A 508 8.91 27.71 -18.16
C THR A 508 10.00 27.93 -17.12
N TYR A 509 10.06 29.12 -16.52
CA TYR A 509 10.97 29.41 -15.41
C TYR A 509 10.64 28.57 -14.17
N ALA A 510 9.36 28.45 -13.81
CA ALA A 510 8.96 27.65 -12.65
C ALA A 510 9.37 26.18 -12.78
N LEU A 511 9.56 25.66 -13.99
CA LEU A 511 10.03 24.29 -14.24
C LEU A 511 11.45 24.03 -13.72
N SER A 512 12.29 25.07 -13.60
CA SER A 512 13.63 24.95 -13.01
C SER A 512 13.63 25.08 -11.48
N LEU A 513 12.46 25.29 -10.85
CA LEU A 513 12.33 25.42 -9.41
C LEU A 513 11.83 24.11 -8.80
N ASP A 514 12.36 23.75 -7.62
CA ASP A 514 11.93 22.56 -6.87
C ASP A 514 10.44 22.63 -6.46
N GLY A 515 9.86 23.83 -6.41
CA GLY A 515 8.45 24.09 -6.09
C GLY A 515 7.48 24.06 -7.27
N TYR A 516 7.90 23.67 -8.48
CA TYR A 516 7.09 23.72 -9.72
C TYR A 516 5.66 23.17 -9.55
N VAL A 517 5.53 21.96 -8.98
CA VAL A 517 4.23 21.28 -8.85
C VAL A 517 3.26 22.10 -8.01
N ARG A 518 3.74 22.66 -6.89
CA ARG A 518 2.92 23.50 -6.01
C ARG A 518 2.48 24.78 -6.70
N ILE A 519 3.38 25.45 -7.41
CA ILE A 519 3.09 26.68 -8.15
C ILE A 519 2.06 26.40 -9.26
N ARG A 520 2.23 25.30 -10.00
CA ARG A 520 1.31 24.88 -11.06
C ARG A 520 -0.08 24.56 -10.54
N VAL A 521 -0.18 23.75 -9.49
CA VAL A 521 -1.47 23.40 -8.89
C VAL A 521 -2.18 24.66 -8.36
N ALA A 522 -1.44 25.57 -7.72
CA ALA A 522 -2.00 26.82 -7.22
C ALA A 522 -2.56 27.70 -8.36
N MET A 523 -1.83 27.82 -9.48
CA MET A 523 -2.29 28.57 -10.66
C MET A 523 -3.56 27.98 -11.26
N GLU A 524 -3.58 26.66 -11.53
CA GLU A 524 -4.72 26.00 -12.15
C GLU A 524 -5.96 26.07 -11.24
N ALA A 525 -5.79 25.81 -9.93
CA ALA A 525 -6.89 25.85 -8.98
C ALA A 525 -7.45 27.26 -8.77
N SER A 526 -6.60 28.27 -8.58
CA SER A 526 -7.05 29.65 -8.35
C SER A 526 -7.77 30.23 -9.56
N ALA A 527 -7.28 29.95 -10.78
CA ALA A 527 -7.90 30.41 -12.02
C ALA A 527 -9.28 29.79 -12.25
N VAL A 528 -9.41 28.47 -12.07
CA VAL A 528 -10.70 27.77 -12.21
C VAL A 528 -11.71 28.27 -11.18
N LEU A 529 -11.31 28.41 -9.91
CA LEU A 529 -12.19 28.90 -8.84
C LEU A 529 -12.61 30.36 -9.06
N ALA A 530 -11.67 31.23 -9.45
CA ALA A 530 -11.98 32.63 -9.72
C ALA A 530 -12.92 32.80 -10.91
N ARG A 531 -12.70 32.08 -12.02
CA ARG A 531 -13.62 32.06 -13.17
C ARG A 531 -15.03 31.66 -12.73
N ALA A 532 -15.14 30.55 -12.00
CA ALA A 532 -16.42 30.02 -11.59
C ALA A 532 -17.16 30.96 -10.62
N ALA A 533 -16.45 31.54 -9.64
CA ALA A 533 -17.02 32.50 -8.70
C ALA A 533 -17.52 33.78 -9.41
N VAL A 534 -16.71 34.34 -10.32
CA VAL A 534 -17.10 35.53 -11.09
C VAL A 534 -18.26 35.23 -12.03
N ALA A 535 -18.26 34.07 -12.70
CA ALA A 535 -19.38 33.68 -13.54
C ALA A 535 -20.70 33.60 -12.75
N VAL A 536 -20.69 32.95 -11.58
CA VAL A 536 -21.86 32.87 -10.70
C VAL A 536 -22.29 34.26 -10.21
N ALA A 537 -21.35 35.11 -9.80
CA ALA A 537 -21.66 36.46 -9.31
C ALA A 537 -22.27 37.36 -10.40
N LEU A 538 -21.73 37.31 -11.62
CA LEU A 538 -22.19 38.16 -12.73
C LEU A 538 -23.48 37.64 -13.37
N LEU A 539 -23.70 36.32 -13.41
CA LEU A 539 -24.92 35.72 -13.97
C LEU A 539 -26.09 35.69 -12.98
N HIS A 540 -25.83 36.00 -11.71
CA HIS A 540 -26.89 36.28 -10.75
C HIS A 540 -27.73 37.49 -11.22
N PRO A 541 -29.06 37.55 -10.99
CA PRO A 541 -29.90 38.66 -11.45
C PRO A 541 -29.39 40.05 -11.07
N ALA A 542 -28.85 40.21 -9.86
CA ALA A 542 -28.23 41.46 -9.42
C ALA A 542 -26.94 41.80 -10.19
N GLY A 543 -26.14 40.79 -10.53
CA GLY A 543 -24.93 40.93 -11.35
C GLY A 543 -25.26 41.30 -12.79
N LEU A 544 -26.28 40.68 -13.38
CA LEU A 544 -26.77 41.03 -14.72
C LEU A 544 -27.31 42.46 -14.77
N ALA A 545 -28.04 42.88 -13.74
CA ALA A 545 -28.52 44.27 -13.64
C ALA A 545 -27.35 45.27 -13.53
N TRP A 546 -26.34 44.96 -12.71
CA TRP A 546 -25.11 45.75 -12.61
C TRP A 546 -24.38 45.81 -13.95
N LEU A 547 -24.26 44.68 -14.65
CA LEU A 547 -23.57 44.59 -15.93
C LEU A 547 -24.32 45.35 -17.02
N ALA A 548 -25.65 45.26 -17.04
CA ALA A 548 -26.50 46.05 -17.94
C ALA A 548 -26.30 47.55 -17.71
N HIS A 549 -26.36 48.02 -16.46
CA HIS A 549 -26.13 49.42 -16.10
C HIS A 549 -24.71 49.90 -16.47
N THR A 550 -23.71 49.06 -16.28
CA THR A 550 -22.32 49.41 -16.62
C THR A 550 -22.14 49.44 -18.14
N TYR A 551 -22.67 48.45 -18.85
CA TYR A 551 -22.52 48.34 -20.30
C TYR A 551 -23.29 49.42 -21.06
N THR A 552 -24.39 49.95 -20.51
CA THR A 552 -25.10 51.09 -21.11
C THR A 552 -24.26 52.37 -21.21
N HIS A 553 -23.15 52.47 -20.46
CA HIS A 553 -22.20 53.57 -20.61
C HIS A 553 -21.30 53.40 -21.85
N CYS A 554 -21.11 52.15 -22.30
CA CYS A 554 -20.29 51.82 -23.48
C CYS A 554 -21.12 51.77 -24.76
N ASP A 555 -22.34 51.24 -24.68
CA ASP A 555 -23.30 51.21 -25.77
C ASP A 555 -24.68 51.65 -25.24
N PRO A 556 -25.20 52.81 -25.67
CA PRO A 556 -26.47 53.32 -25.17
C PRO A 556 -27.69 52.49 -25.62
N ALA A 557 -27.54 51.56 -26.57
CA ALA A 557 -28.62 50.67 -26.98
C ALA A 557 -28.87 49.57 -25.92
N PRO A 558 -30.08 49.44 -25.36
CA PRO A 558 -30.38 48.36 -24.43
C PRO A 558 -30.33 47.02 -25.17
N LEU A 559 -29.52 46.10 -24.65
CA LEU A 559 -29.35 44.76 -25.20
C LEU A 559 -30.26 43.77 -24.49
N GLY A 560 -30.49 42.61 -25.11
CA GLY A 560 -31.21 41.52 -24.47
C GLY A 560 -30.45 40.92 -23.27
N PRO A 561 -31.13 40.22 -22.36
CA PRO A 561 -30.50 39.56 -21.21
C PRO A 561 -29.44 38.52 -21.63
N GLU A 562 -29.61 37.90 -22.80
CA GLU A 562 -28.65 36.93 -23.34
C GLU A 562 -27.31 37.55 -23.76
N ALA A 563 -27.35 38.77 -24.30
CA ALA A 563 -26.16 39.52 -24.66
C ALA A 563 -25.33 39.88 -23.41
N TYR A 564 -25.98 40.32 -22.33
CA TYR A 564 -25.32 40.60 -21.05
C TYR A 564 -24.75 39.32 -20.41
N ALA A 565 -25.48 38.20 -20.50
CA ALA A 565 -24.99 36.91 -20.03
C ALA A 565 -23.74 36.45 -20.83
N LEU A 566 -23.69 36.66 -22.14
CA LEU A 566 -22.52 36.36 -22.97
C LEU A 566 -21.29 37.19 -22.56
N VAL A 567 -21.47 38.48 -22.28
CA VAL A 567 -20.40 39.35 -21.77
C VAL A 567 -19.95 38.91 -20.37
N ALA A 568 -20.88 38.51 -19.49
CA ALA A 568 -20.55 37.97 -18.17
C ALA A 568 -19.66 36.71 -18.26
N PHE A 569 -20.01 35.77 -19.15
CA PHE A 569 -19.16 34.60 -19.43
C PHE A 569 -17.77 35.00 -19.91
N SER A 570 -17.72 35.98 -20.80
CA SER A 570 -16.46 36.44 -21.39
C SER A 570 -15.56 37.12 -20.36
N LEU A 571 -16.13 37.94 -19.47
CA LEU A 571 -15.40 38.55 -18.37
C LEU A 571 -14.88 37.49 -17.39
N SER A 572 -15.67 36.45 -17.09
CA SER A 572 -15.20 35.33 -16.28
C SER A 572 -14.01 34.60 -16.92
N ARG A 573 -13.98 34.47 -18.25
CA ARG A 573 -12.85 33.88 -18.98
C ARG A 573 -11.62 34.77 -18.96
N THR A 574 -11.79 36.08 -19.01
CA THR A 574 -10.68 37.04 -18.83
C THR A 574 -10.10 36.93 -17.42
N VAL A 575 -10.95 36.82 -16.39
CA VAL A 575 -10.52 36.61 -15.00
C VAL A 575 -9.73 35.32 -14.84
N TYR A 576 -10.11 34.24 -15.52
CA TYR A 576 -9.31 33.02 -15.55
C TYR A 576 -7.86 33.29 -15.98
N GLY A 577 -7.68 33.94 -17.13
CA GLY A 577 -6.35 34.25 -17.67
C GLY A 577 -5.56 35.19 -16.75
N ALA A 578 -6.24 36.22 -16.21
CA ALA A 578 -5.65 37.15 -15.25
C ALA A 578 -5.16 36.44 -13.99
N MET A 579 -5.98 35.55 -13.42
CA MET A 579 -5.67 34.89 -12.18
C MET A 579 -4.57 33.83 -12.34
N LEU A 580 -4.50 33.18 -13.51
CA LEU A 580 -3.37 32.32 -13.87
C LEU A 580 -2.06 33.10 -13.87
N PHE A 581 -2.04 34.26 -14.53
CA PHE A 581 -0.86 35.14 -14.59
C PHE A 581 -0.49 35.69 -13.20
N VAL A 582 -1.45 36.22 -12.44
CA VAL A 582 -1.20 36.75 -11.08
C VAL A 582 -0.66 35.66 -10.16
N SER A 583 -1.25 34.46 -10.19
CA SER A 583 -0.80 33.35 -9.36
C SER A 583 0.60 32.87 -9.74
N ALA A 584 0.97 32.91 -11.02
CA ALA A 584 2.33 32.66 -11.49
C ALA A 584 3.32 33.67 -10.89
N CYS A 585 2.99 34.96 -10.99
CA CYS A 585 3.79 36.05 -10.45
C CYS A 585 3.98 35.92 -8.93
N VAL A 586 2.90 35.68 -8.18
CA VAL A 586 2.94 35.50 -6.72
C VAL A 586 3.75 34.27 -6.34
N GLY A 587 3.52 33.13 -7.02
CA GLY A 587 4.22 31.88 -6.76
C GLY A 587 5.73 32.02 -6.95
N ILE A 588 6.17 32.64 -8.05
CA ILE A 588 7.58 32.89 -8.32
C ILE A 588 8.16 33.94 -7.37
N THR A 589 7.41 34.99 -7.04
CA THR A 589 7.87 36.01 -6.08
C THR A 589 8.13 35.41 -4.70
N TYR A 590 7.29 34.47 -4.27
CA TYR A 590 7.45 33.77 -2.99
C TYR A 590 8.70 32.87 -2.97
N THR A 591 9.04 32.21 -4.10
CA THR A 591 10.19 31.30 -4.18
C THR A 591 11.50 31.96 -4.62
N ALA A 592 11.41 33.08 -5.33
CA ALA A 592 12.55 33.80 -5.91
C ALA A 592 12.45 35.29 -5.58
N SER A 593 12.00 36.14 -6.51
CA SER A 593 11.79 37.57 -6.27
C SER A 593 10.93 38.21 -7.36
N TRP A 594 10.36 39.39 -7.08
CA TRP A 594 9.63 40.19 -8.09
C TRP A 594 10.53 40.60 -9.27
N ARG A 595 11.81 40.88 -9.00
CA ARG A 595 12.79 41.21 -10.06
C ARG A 595 12.93 40.06 -11.05
N GLN A 596 12.90 38.83 -10.56
CA GLN A 596 12.96 37.63 -11.41
C GLN A 596 11.73 37.52 -12.31
N VAL A 597 10.53 37.78 -11.80
CA VAL A 597 9.29 37.81 -12.61
C VAL A 597 9.44 38.77 -13.78
N VAL A 598 9.92 39.99 -13.52
CA VAL A 598 10.12 41.00 -14.58
C VAL A 598 11.18 40.54 -15.59
N GLN A 599 12.30 39.96 -15.13
CA GLN A 599 13.33 39.42 -16.01
C GLN A 599 12.81 38.25 -16.86
N THR A 600 11.93 37.42 -16.31
CA THR A 600 11.31 36.29 -17.03
C THR A 600 10.35 36.75 -18.14
N LEU A 601 9.78 37.96 -18.02
CA LEU A 601 8.89 38.53 -19.05
C LEU A 601 9.63 39.35 -20.11
N LEU A 602 10.93 39.58 -19.94
CA LEU A 602 11.76 40.35 -20.86
C LEU A 602 12.69 39.43 -21.67
N PRO A 603 12.97 39.74 -22.94
CA PRO A 603 13.92 38.96 -23.73
C PRO A 603 15.33 39.05 -23.15
N ALA A 604 15.99 37.90 -23.00
CA ALA A 604 17.39 37.83 -22.62
C ALA A 604 18.29 38.19 -23.82
N ARG A 605 19.40 38.89 -23.54
CA ARG A 605 20.43 39.24 -24.54
C ARG A 605 21.28 38.01 -24.87
N GLU A 606 20.78 37.12 -25.71
CA GLU A 606 21.52 35.95 -26.22
C GLU A 606 21.32 35.71 -27.72
N ALA A 607 22.17 34.85 -28.29
CA ALA A 607 22.25 34.50 -29.71
C ALA A 607 20.94 33.91 -30.27
N PRO A 608 20.69 34.03 -31.60
CA PRO A 608 19.51 33.47 -32.25
C PRO A 608 19.37 31.96 -32.04
N LEU A 609 18.13 31.48 -32.13
CA LEU A 609 17.80 30.05 -32.04
C LEU A 609 18.67 29.23 -33.00
N ASP A 610 19.32 28.20 -32.48
CA ASP A 610 20.06 27.22 -33.27
C ASP A 610 19.11 26.48 -34.23
N ALA A 611 19.63 26.14 -35.42
CA ALA A 611 18.85 25.54 -36.50
C ALA A 611 18.08 24.29 -36.04
N GLU A 612 18.71 23.47 -35.20
CA GLU A 612 18.12 22.25 -34.62
C GLU A 612 16.93 22.56 -33.70
N THR A 613 17.03 23.59 -32.83
CA THR A 613 15.90 23.98 -31.97
C THR A 613 14.77 24.56 -32.81
N ARG A 614 15.08 25.31 -33.87
CA ARG A 614 14.09 25.84 -34.81
C ARG A 614 13.34 24.72 -35.54
N GLU A 615 14.06 23.72 -36.05
CA GLU A 615 13.46 22.55 -36.67
C GLU A 615 12.56 21.80 -35.68
N LEU A 616 13.02 21.62 -34.44
CA LEU A 616 12.24 20.97 -33.39
C LEU A 616 10.95 21.73 -33.04
N VAL A 617 11.00 23.07 -32.98
CA VAL A 617 9.80 23.92 -32.83
C VAL A 617 8.84 23.70 -34.00
N LEU A 618 9.34 23.72 -35.25
CA LEU A 618 8.49 23.54 -36.42
C LEU A 618 7.79 22.17 -36.43
N VAL A 619 8.54 21.10 -36.16
CA VAL A 619 7.99 19.73 -36.09
C VAL A 619 6.96 19.61 -34.96
N ASN A 620 7.29 20.08 -33.76
CA ASN A 620 6.37 20.02 -32.63
C ASN A 620 5.13 20.90 -32.83
N SER A 621 5.26 22.05 -33.49
CA SER A 621 4.12 22.90 -33.86
C SER A 621 3.23 22.25 -34.93
N ALA A 622 3.81 21.58 -35.93
CA ALA A 622 3.04 20.80 -36.91
C ALA A 622 2.28 19.65 -36.24
N GLN A 623 2.91 18.97 -35.26
CA GLN A 623 2.25 17.95 -34.44
C GLN A 623 1.14 18.55 -33.57
N ALA A 624 1.33 19.76 -33.03
CA ALA A 624 0.30 20.46 -32.27
C ALA A 624 -0.92 20.82 -33.13
N VAL A 625 -0.71 21.26 -34.39
CA VAL A 625 -1.80 21.48 -35.35
C VAL A 625 -2.57 20.19 -35.62
N LEU A 626 -1.87 19.11 -35.92
CA LEU A 626 -2.51 17.81 -36.16
C LEU A 626 -3.30 17.35 -34.93
N LYS A 627 -2.69 17.46 -33.75
CA LYS A 627 -3.34 17.12 -32.48
C LYS A 627 -4.57 18.00 -32.23
N PHE A 628 -4.49 19.30 -32.50
CA PHE A 628 -5.61 20.22 -32.37
C PHE A 628 -6.80 19.76 -33.24
N VAL A 629 -6.57 19.47 -34.52
CA VAL A 629 -7.64 18.99 -35.42
C VAL A 629 -8.25 17.68 -34.91
N LEU A 630 -7.42 16.76 -34.40
CA LEU A 630 -7.87 15.48 -33.86
C LEU A 630 -8.63 15.60 -32.53
N THR A 631 -8.34 16.63 -31.73
CA THR A 631 -8.90 16.78 -30.36
C THR A 631 -10.05 17.75 -30.27
N GLU A 632 -10.07 18.80 -31.10
CA GLU A 632 -11.14 19.80 -31.16
C GLU A 632 -12.03 19.60 -32.40
N GLY A 633 -11.80 18.54 -33.18
CA GLY A 633 -12.58 18.18 -34.36
C GLY A 633 -14.05 17.91 -34.06
N ASP A 634 -14.37 17.38 -32.87
CA ASP A 634 -15.74 17.16 -32.41
C ASP A 634 -16.45 18.49 -32.11
N LYS A 635 -15.80 19.43 -31.42
CA LYS A 635 -16.34 20.77 -31.17
C LYS A 635 -16.46 21.57 -32.45
N LEU A 636 -15.51 21.43 -33.39
CA LEU A 636 -15.59 22.03 -34.73
C LEU A 636 -16.82 21.55 -35.49
N ALA A 637 -17.10 20.24 -35.45
CA ALA A 637 -18.29 19.67 -36.06
C ALA A 637 -19.58 20.18 -35.39
N VAL A 638 -19.64 20.16 -34.06
CA VAL A 638 -20.79 20.65 -33.28
C VAL A 638 -21.04 22.14 -33.55
N ALA A 639 -19.99 22.96 -33.54
CA ALA A 639 -20.07 24.39 -33.80
C ALA A 639 -20.64 24.74 -35.19
N ARG A 640 -20.45 23.88 -36.19
CA ARG A 640 -20.88 24.11 -37.58
C ARG A 640 -22.20 23.45 -37.95
N LEU A 641 -22.52 22.29 -37.36
CA LEU A 641 -23.63 21.46 -37.78
C LEU A 641 -24.88 21.60 -36.89
N THR A 642 -24.76 22.29 -35.75
CA THR A 642 -25.84 22.39 -34.75
C THR A 642 -26.14 23.82 -34.36
N THR A 643 -27.36 24.08 -33.90
CA THR A 643 -27.81 25.38 -33.38
C THR A 643 -27.16 25.71 -32.03
N LEU A 644 -27.18 26.98 -31.59
CA LEU A 644 -26.57 27.36 -30.30
C LEU A 644 -27.19 26.64 -29.09
N GLU A 645 -28.48 26.34 -29.14
CA GLU A 645 -29.20 25.61 -28.09
C GLU A 645 -28.76 24.15 -28.01
N GLU A 646 -28.59 23.50 -29.16
CA GLU A 646 -28.03 22.15 -29.29
C GLU A 646 -26.57 22.10 -28.85
N GLN A 647 -25.76 23.11 -29.20
CA GLN A 647 -24.38 23.26 -28.73
C GLN A 647 -24.33 23.35 -27.20
N GLY A 648 -25.24 24.12 -26.60
CA GLY A 648 -25.38 24.21 -25.15
C GLY A 648 -25.77 22.88 -24.52
N GLY A 649 -26.75 22.19 -25.10
CA GLY A 649 -27.16 20.85 -24.66
C GLY A 649 -26.04 19.82 -24.76
N TYR A 650 -25.27 19.82 -25.84
CA TYR A 650 -24.09 18.98 -26.03
C TYR A 650 -23.00 19.31 -25.02
N ALA A 651 -22.66 20.59 -24.83
CA ALA A 651 -21.64 21.03 -23.88
C ALA A 651 -22.01 20.62 -22.44
N LEU A 652 -23.28 20.77 -22.05
CA LEU A 652 -23.77 20.34 -20.74
C LEU A 652 -23.70 18.82 -20.59
N ALA A 653 -24.26 18.08 -21.55
CA ALA A 653 -24.31 16.62 -21.52
C ALA A 653 -22.90 16.00 -21.55
N SER A 654 -21.97 16.55 -22.34
CA SER A 654 -20.57 16.13 -22.38
C SER A 654 -19.85 16.43 -21.06
N ASN A 655 -20.10 17.58 -20.43
CA ASN A 655 -19.54 17.91 -19.13
C ASN A 655 -20.02 16.96 -18.02
N TYR A 656 -21.30 16.59 -18.01
CA TYR A 656 -21.84 15.63 -17.04
C TYR A 656 -21.43 14.19 -17.37
N GLY A 657 -21.55 13.79 -18.62
CA GLY A 657 -21.18 12.45 -19.09
C GLY A 657 -19.70 12.15 -18.85
N SER A 658 -18.80 13.11 -19.13
CA SER A 658 -17.37 12.93 -18.89
C SER A 658 -16.96 13.00 -17.42
N LEU A 659 -17.84 13.38 -16.48
CA LEU A 659 -17.50 13.46 -15.06
C LEU A 659 -17.05 12.09 -14.54
N LEU A 660 -17.81 11.03 -14.83
CA LEU A 660 -17.45 9.66 -14.43
C LEU A 660 -16.12 9.21 -15.04
N ALA A 661 -15.92 9.51 -16.33
CA ALA A 661 -14.69 9.18 -17.02
C ALA A 661 -13.48 9.86 -16.37
N ARG A 662 -13.62 11.13 -16.00
CA ARG A 662 -12.57 11.88 -15.34
C ARG A 662 -12.36 11.37 -13.91
N THR A 663 -13.39 11.22 -13.11
CA THR A 663 -13.28 10.94 -11.66
C THR A 663 -12.93 9.49 -11.34
N VAL A 664 -13.34 8.55 -12.19
CA VAL A 664 -13.16 7.11 -11.95
C VAL A 664 -12.24 6.49 -13.00
N PHE A 665 -12.56 6.60 -14.29
CA PHE A 665 -11.82 5.87 -15.32
C PHE A 665 -10.38 6.37 -15.48
N GLN A 666 -10.16 7.68 -15.52
CA GLN A 666 -8.82 8.23 -15.73
C GLN A 666 -7.82 7.83 -14.62
N PRO A 667 -8.13 7.97 -13.30
CA PRO A 667 -7.22 7.50 -12.25
C PRO A 667 -6.94 6.00 -12.30
N VAL A 668 -7.97 5.20 -12.63
CA VAL A 668 -7.83 3.74 -12.76
C VAL A 668 -6.95 3.40 -13.98
N GLU A 669 -7.10 4.10 -15.09
CA GLU A 669 -6.28 3.96 -16.29
C GLU A 669 -4.80 4.30 -16.00
N GLU A 670 -4.55 5.43 -15.36
CA GLU A 670 -3.20 5.86 -14.96
C GLU A 670 -2.55 4.84 -14.01
N SER A 671 -3.31 4.32 -13.04
CA SER A 671 -2.83 3.28 -12.11
C SER A 671 -2.54 1.96 -12.83
N ALA A 672 -3.41 1.54 -13.74
CA ALA A 672 -3.20 0.33 -14.55
C ALA A 672 -1.95 0.45 -15.42
N ARG A 673 -1.72 1.63 -16.01
CA ARG A 673 -0.53 1.92 -16.82
C ARG A 673 0.76 1.76 -16.00
N LEU A 674 0.79 2.34 -14.80
CA LEU A 674 1.94 2.21 -13.90
C LEU A 674 2.18 0.76 -13.49
N TYR A 675 1.11 0.03 -13.15
CA TYR A 675 1.19 -1.38 -12.79
C TYR A 675 1.78 -2.23 -13.93
N PHE A 676 1.24 -2.14 -15.15
CA PHE A 676 1.70 -2.94 -16.28
C PHE A 676 3.11 -2.55 -16.74
N SER A 677 3.46 -1.26 -16.66
CA SER A 677 4.82 -0.80 -16.98
C SER A 677 5.86 -1.39 -16.03
N ASN A 678 5.52 -1.55 -14.74
CA ASN A 678 6.43 -2.14 -13.76
C ASN A 678 6.45 -3.67 -13.83
N ALA A 679 5.30 -4.31 -14.06
CA ALA A 679 5.16 -5.76 -14.02
C ALA A 679 5.63 -6.45 -15.32
N LEU A 680 5.39 -5.81 -16.47
CA LEU A 680 5.60 -6.39 -17.80
C LEU A 680 6.40 -5.48 -18.73
N GLY A 681 6.82 -4.30 -18.28
CA GLY A 681 7.58 -3.36 -19.10
C GLY A 681 8.97 -3.89 -19.46
N GLN A 682 9.39 -3.65 -20.69
CA GLN A 682 10.72 -3.99 -21.16
C GLN A 682 11.71 -2.92 -20.65
N ASN A 683 12.35 -3.16 -19.51
CA ASN A 683 13.51 -2.37 -19.11
C ASN A 683 14.74 -2.86 -19.88
N ASP A 684 15.49 -1.95 -20.53
CA ASP A 684 16.68 -2.21 -21.37
C ASP A 684 17.82 -3.02 -20.69
N LYS A 685 17.67 -3.38 -19.41
CA LYS A 685 18.63 -4.15 -18.61
C LYS A 685 18.02 -5.37 -17.87
N ALA A 686 16.75 -5.70 -18.05
CA ALA A 686 16.06 -6.75 -17.28
C ALA A 686 15.84 -8.04 -18.10
N GLN A 687 15.96 -9.19 -17.42
CA GLN A 687 15.50 -10.50 -17.90
C GLN A 687 14.02 -10.44 -18.30
N ALA A 688 13.61 -11.32 -19.23
CA ALA A 688 12.22 -11.42 -19.65
C ALA A 688 11.27 -11.59 -18.44
N PRO A 689 10.06 -10.99 -18.46
CA PRO A 689 9.12 -11.08 -17.34
C PRO A 689 8.79 -12.55 -17.03
N SER A 690 8.73 -12.90 -15.74
CA SER A 690 8.46 -14.27 -15.31
C SER A 690 7.04 -14.71 -15.68
N ALA A 691 6.82 -16.03 -15.85
CA ALA A 691 5.49 -16.58 -16.12
C ALA A 691 4.45 -16.17 -15.05
N HIS A 692 4.89 -16.06 -13.79
CA HIS A 692 4.08 -15.58 -12.69
C HIS A 692 3.64 -14.11 -12.85
N ALA A 693 4.52 -13.23 -13.35
CA ALA A 693 4.16 -11.83 -13.62
C ALA A 693 3.06 -11.70 -14.68
N TYR A 694 3.09 -12.56 -15.71
CA TYR A 694 2.01 -12.64 -16.71
C TYR A 694 0.70 -13.15 -16.12
N GLU A 695 0.73 -14.17 -15.27
CA GLU A 695 -0.48 -14.72 -14.64
C GLU A 695 -1.16 -13.71 -13.70
N THR A 696 -0.36 -13.02 -12.88
CA THR A 696 -0.85 -11.96 -11.99
C THR A 696 -1.41 -10.78 -12.79
N SER A 697 -0.75 -10.40 -13.90
CA SER A 697 -1.24 -9.34 -14.79
C SER A 697 -2.54 -9.72 -15.53
N ALA A 698 -2.69 -10.98 -15.95
CA ALA A 698 -3.91 -11.49 -16.56
C ALA A 698 -5.09 -11.48 -15.57
N THR A 699 -4.81 -11.84 -14.31
CA THR A 699 -5.78 -11.77 -13.21
C THR A 699 -6.19 -10.33 -12.95
N PHE A 700 -5.22 -9.41 -12.87
CA PHE A 700 -5.47 -7.97 -12.69
C PHE A 700 -6.37 -7.40 -13.79
N LEU A 701 -6.04 -7.71 -15.05
CA LEU A 701 -6.81 -7.27 -16.20
C LEU A 701 -8.25 -7.84 -16.19
N SER A 702 -8.42 -9.10 -15.78
CA SER A 702 -9.74 -9.73 -15.66
C SER A 702 -10.60 -9.06 -14.59
N VAL A 703 -10.02 -8.68 -13.45
CA VAL A 703 -10.72 -7.92 -12.41
C VAL A 703 -11.14 -6.54 -12.92
N LEU A 704 -10.25 -5.83 -13.63
CA LEU A 704 -10.59 -4.53 -14.23
C LEU A 704 -11.71 -4.63 -15.26
N PHE A 705 -11.70 -5.66 -16.12
CA PHE A 705 -12.80 -5.90 -17.06
C PHE A 705 -14.11 -6.20 -16.34
N ARG A 706 -14.10 -7.01 -15.28
CA ARG A 706 -15.30 -7.30 -14.50
C ARG A 706 -15.86 -6.04 -13.83
N LEU A 707 -14.99 -5.20 -13.27
CA LEU A 707 -15.39 -3.92 -12.67
C LEU A 707 -16.04 -2.99 -13.70
N HIS A 708 -15.39 -2.78 -14.86
CA HIS A 708 -15.90 -1.88 -15.90
C HIS A 708 -17.16 -2.40 -16.59
N THR A 709 -17.28 -3.73 -16.76
CA THR A 709 -18.50 -4.33 -17.31
C THR A 709 -19.67 -4.24 -16.34
N LEU A 710 -19.47 -4.47 -15.03
CA LEU A 710 -20.51 -4.27 -14.01
C LEU A 710 -20.99 -2.82 -13.96
N LEU A 711 -20.05 -1.88 -13.86
CA LEU A 711 -20.39 -0.45 -13.87
C LEU A 711 -21.07 -0.05 -15.18
N GLY A 712 -20.55 -0.52 -16.31
CA GLY A 712 -21.09 -0.25 -17.63
C GLY A 712 -22.52 -0.78 -17.80
N LEU A 713 -22.80 -2.01 -17.35
CA LEU A 713 -24.14 -2.58 -17.37
C LEU A 713 -25.11 -1.81 -16.46
N GLY A 714 -24.65 -1.36 -15.29
CA GLY A 714 -25.41 -0.46 -14.42
C GLY A 714 -25.77 0.85 -15.14
N LEU A 715 -24.79 1.50 -15.79
CA LEU A 715 -25.01 2.72 -16.57
C LEU A 715 -25.97 2.51 -17.75
N LEU A 716 -25.88 1.38 -18.46
CA LEU A 716 -26.78 1.06 -19.57
C LEU A 716 -28.21 0.78 -19.11
N THR A 717 -28.36 0.25 -17.89
CA THR A 717 -29.64 -0.08 -17.26
C THR A 717 -30.34 1.17 -16.75
N PHE A 718 -29.63 1.96 -15.93
CA PHE A 718 -30.19 3.09 -15.19
C PHE A 718 -29.98 4.43 -15.90
N GLY A 719 -28.88 4.61 -16.62
CA GLY A 719 -28.47 5.89 -17.19
C GLY A 719 -29.46 6.47 -18.20
N PRO A 720 -29.74 5.79 -19.34
CA PRO A 720 -30.65 6.32 -20.35
C PRO A 720 -32.06 6.67 -19.82
N PRO A 721 -32.77 5.80 -19.07
CA PRO A 721 -34.09 6.14 -18.57
C PRO A 721 -34.06 7.21 -17.47
N LEU A 722 -32.96 7.34 -16.73
CA LEU A 722 -32.81 8.35 -15.68
C LEU A 722 -32.19 9.67 -16.15
N ALA A 723 -31.72 9.79 -17.40
CA ALA A 723 -31.02 10.99 -17.87
C ALA A 723 -31.89 12.26 -17.83
N GLN A 724 -33.11 12.20 -18.36
CA GLN A 724 -34.07 13.30 -18.30
C GLN A 724 -34.49 13.66 -16.86
N PRO A 725 -34.95 12.72 -16.02
CA PRO A 725 -35.33 13.04 -14.65
C PRO A 725 -34.14 13.53 -13.80
N PHE A 726 -32.94 13.01 -14.05
CA PHE A 726 -31.71 13.53 -13.44
C PHE A 726 -31.48 15.00 -13.81
N LEU A 727 -31.58 15.35 -15.10
CA LEU A 727 -31.41 16.74 -15.54
C LEU A 727 -32.53 17.66 -15.01
N MET A 728 -33.76 17.18 -14.89
CA MET A 728 -34.87 17.95 -14.29
C MET A 728 -34.54 18.39 -12.87
N VAL A 729 -33.94 17.50 -12.07
CA VAL A 729 -33.54 17.79 -10.69
C VAL A 729 -32.29 18.67 -10.65
N VAL A 730 -31.28 18.31 -11.44
CA VAL A 730 -29.95 18.93 -11.36
C VAL A 730 -29.95 20.28 -12.08
N ALA A 731 -30.16 20.29 -13.40
CA ALA A 731 -30.08 21.48 -14.25
C ALA A 731 -31.41 22.27 -14.34
N GLY A 732 -32.55 21.62 -14.11
CA GLY A 732 -33.88 22.22 -14.21
C GLY A 732 -34.57 21.95 -15.56
N PRO A 733 -35.87 22.30 -15.68
CA PRO A 733 -36.70 21.93 -16.82
C PRO A 733 -36.22 22.50 -18.15
N ARG A 734 -35.65 23.71 -18.16
CA ARG A 734 -35.12 24.38 -19.38
C ARG A 734 -34.04 23.57 -20.10
N TRP A 735 -33.36 22.66 -19.40
CA TRP A 735 -32.32 21.79 -19.93
C TRP A 735 -32.79 20.36 -20.18
N ALA A 736 -33.83 19.92 -19.48
CA ALA A 736 -34.30 18.54 -19.53
C ALA A 736 -35.45 18.33 -20.54
N THR A 737 -36.15 19.39 -20.94
CA THR A 737 -37.25 19.33 -21.92
C THR A 737 -36.91 20.12 -23.19
N PRO A 738 -37.54 19.78 -24.34
CA PRO A 738 -37.40 20.55 -25.57
C PRO A 738 -37.67 22.05 -25.33
N PRO A 739 -36.92 22.96 -26.00
CA PRO A 739 -36.05 22.73 -27.15
C PRO A 739 -34.64 22.22 -26.83
N SER A 740 -34.27 22.05 -25.55
CA SER A 740 -32.94 21.52 -25.21
C SER A 740 -32.86 20.00 -25.41
N HIS A 741 -31.79 19.58 -26.08
CA HIS A 741 -31.47 18.18 -26.36
C HIS A 741 -30.46 17.58 -25.37
N ALA A 742 -30.22 18.23 -24.22
CA ALA A 742 -29.22 17.76 -23.27
C ALA A 742 -29.57 16.37 -22.68
N ALA A 743 -30.85 16.07 -22.48
CA ALA A 743 -31.31 14.79 -21.94
C ALA A 743 -31.09 13.61 -22.90
N SER A 744 -31.40 13.79 -24.20
CA SER A 744 -31.19 12.77 -25.24
C SER A 744 -29.70 12.51 -25.47
N ILE A 745 -28.88 13.57 -25.47
CA ILE A 745 -27.42 13.47 -25.59
C ILE A 745 -26.83 12.81 -24.35
N LEU A 746 -27.26 13.17 -23.13
CA LEU A 746 -26.78 12.55 -21.89
C LEU A 746 -27.14 11.06 -21.82
N ALA A 747 -28.36 10.69 -22.25
CA ALA A 747 -28.77 9.29 -22.37
C ALA A 747 -27.88 8.53 -23.36
N SER A 748 -27.50 9.16 -24.48
CA SER A 748 -26.56 8.60 -25.45
C SER A 748 -25.16 8.42 -24.86
N TYR A 749 -24.71 9.37 -24.03
CA TYR A 749 -23.43 9.29 -23.30
C TYR A 749 -23.37 8.07 -22.35
N CYS A 750 -24.50 7.61 -21.82
CA CYS A 750 -24.52 6.39 -21.00
C CYS A 750 -24.16 5.13 -21.80
N TYR A 751 -24.37 5.11 -23.12
CA TYR A 751 -23.86 4.03 -24.00
C TYR A 751 -22.39 4.21 -24.37
N TYR A 752 -21.91 5.45 -24.37
CA TYR A 752 -20.53 5.79 -24.67
C TYR A 752 -19.56 5.43 -23.53
N LEU A 753 -19.97 5.65 -22.28
CA LEU A 753 -19.13 5.44 -21.10
C LEU A 753 -18.55 4.02 -20.94
N PRO A 754 -19.33 2.92 -21.13
CA PRO A 754 -18.78 1.56 -21.07
C PRO A 754 -17.67 1.32 -22.10
N VAL A 755 -17.86 1.81 -23.34
CA VAL A 755 -16.87 1.67 -24.42
C VAL A 755 -15.60 2.46 -24.08
N MET A 756 -15.76 3.69 -23.59
CA MET A 756 -14.65 4.53 -23.14
C MET A 756 -13.85 3.87 -22.01
N GLY A 757 -14.54 3.35 -20.98
CA GLY A 757 -13.89 2.70 -19.84
C GLY A 757 -13.09 1.47 -20.26
N ILE A 758 -13.67 0.60 -21.09
CA ILE A 758 -12.96 -0.58 -21.61
C ILE A 758 -11.77 -0.13 -22.47
N ASN A 759 -11.96 0.84 -23.37
CA ASN A 759 -10.89 1.37 -24.22
C ASN A 759 -9.70 1.86 -23.38
N GLY A 760 -9.95 2.66 -22.34
CA GLY A 760 -8.89 3.19 -21.47
C GLY A 760 -8.01 2.09 -20.89
N ILE A 761 -8.61 1.03 -20.33
CA ILE A 761 -7.86 -0.09 -19.74
C ILE A 761 -7.03 -0.86 -20.77
N VAL A 762 -7.63 -1.22 -21.92
CA VAL A 762 -6.92 -2.01 -22.93
C VAL A 762 -5.81 -1.22 -23.62
N GLU A 763 -6.02 0.08 -23.79
CA GLU A 763 -5.02 0.99 -24.32
C GLU A 763 -3.90 1.26 -23.33
N ALA A 764 -4.20 1.38 -22.03
CA ALA A 764 -3.18 1.46 -20.99
C ALA A 764 -2.27 0.23 -20.98
N PHE A 765 -2.83 -0.97 -21.14
CA PHE A 765 -2.03 -2.20 -21.27
C PHE A 765 -1.12 -2.16 -22.50
N LEU A 766 -1.67 -1.85 -23.69
CA LEU A 766 -0.88 -1.77 -24.93
C LEU A 766 0.23 -0.73 -24.80
N GLN A 767 -0.08 0.48 -24.33
CA GLN A 767 0.90 1.56 -24.21
C GLN A 767 2.01 1.27 -23.18
N SER A 768 1.74 0.40 -22.20
CA SER A 768 2.71 0.05 -21.15
C SER A 768 3.62 -1.13 -21.51
N THR A 769 3.15 -2.03 -22.39
CA THR A 769 3.82 -3.31 -22.66
C THR A 769 4.31 -3.45 -24.10
N ALA A 770 3.82 -2.64 -25.03
CA ALA A 770 4.13 -2.78 -26.44
C ALA A 770 5.54 -2.27 -26.78
N PRO A 771 6.29 -3.01 -27.62
CA PRO A 771 7.60 -2.56 -28.09
C PRO A 771 7.46 -1.39 -29.08
N PRO A 772 8.53 -0.59 -29.30
CA PRO A 772 8.52 0.58 -30.19
C PRO A 772 7.88 0.39 -31.58
N PRO A 773 8.13 -0.71 -32.33
CA PRO A 773 7.49 -0.91 -33.65
C PRO A 773 5.97 -1.09 -33.56
N THR A 774 5.48 -1.73 -32.50
CA THR A 774 4.04 -1.92 -32.27
C THR A 774 3.37 -0.60 -31.91
N LEU A 775 4.02 0.24 -31.10
CA LEU A 775 3.57 1.60 -30.79
C LEU A 775 3.51 2.47 -32.05
N ALA A 776 4.51 2.39 -32.93
CA ALA A 776 4.50 3.10 -34.21
C ALA A 776 3.35 2.65 -35.13
N TRP A 777 3.03 1.36 -35.15
CA TRP A 777 1.86 0.84 -35.86
C TRP A 777 0.55 1.34 -35.23
N TYR A 778 0.46 1.35 -33.90
CA TYR A 778 -0.71 1.84 -33.17
C TYR A 778 -0.99 3.32 -33.44
N SER A 779 0.04 4.16 -33.62
CA SER A 779 -0.14 5.55 -34.04
C SER A 779 -0.89 5.69 -35.38
N ARG A 780 -0.72 4.76 -36.32
CA ARG A 780 -1.50 4.74 -37.57
C ARG A 780 -2.95 4.31 -37.33
N VAL A 781 -3.18 3.41 -36.37
CA VAL A 781 -4.53 3.02 -35.93
C VAL A 781 -5.29 4.21 -35.34
N LEU A 782 -4.62 5.09 -34.58
CA LEU A 782 -5.24 6.32 -34.06
C LEU A 782 -5.73 7.24 -35.19
N VAL A 783 -4.95 7.37 -36.27
CA VAL A 783 -5.36 8.13 -37.46
C VAL A 783 -6.57 7.47 -38.14
N ALA A 784 -6.54 6.14 -38.32
CA ALA A 784 -7.66 5.39 -38.90
C ALA A 784 -8.94 5.49 -38.06
N ALA A 785 -8.83 5.42 -36.73
CA ALA A 785 -9.94 5.60 -35.80
C ALA A 785 -10.55 7.01 -35.90
N SER A 786 -9.71 8.02 -36.11
CA SER A 786 -10.16 9.41 -36.31
C SER A 786 -10.84 9.59 -37.67
N ALA A 787 -10.34 8.95 -38.73
CA ALA A 787 -11.01 8.92 -40.02
C ALA A 787 -12.38 8.21 -39.94
N MET A 788 -12.46 7.11 -39.19
CA MET A 788 -13.72 6.41 -38.92
C MET A 788 -14.71 7.28 -38.13
N PHE A 789 -14.24 8.05 -37.15
CA PHE A 789 -15.09 9.02 -36.47
C PHE A 789 -15.71 10.02 -37.46
N VAL A 790 -14.90 10.64 -38.32
CA VAL A 790 -15.38 11.62 -39.32
C VAL A 790 -16.35 10.97 -40.32
N ALA A 791 -16.05 9.76 -40.79
CA ALA A 791 -16.91 9.02 -41.70
C ALA A 791 -18.24 8.61 -41.04
N ALA A 792 -18.22 8.16 -39.78
CA ALA A 792 -19.43 7.84 -39.01
C ALA A 792 -20.31 9.08 -38.79
N LEU A 793 -19.68 10.22 -38.50
CA LEU A 793 -20.36 11.50 -38.33
C LEU A 793 -21.04 11.94 -39.64
N ALA A 794 -20.30 11.90 -40.76
CA ALA A 794 -20.83 12.25 -42.07
C ALA A 794 -21.98 11.31 -42.49
N ALA A 795 -21.81 10.01 -42.32
CA ALA A 795 -22.85 9.02 -42.64
C ALA A 795 -24.08 9.17 -41.73
N GLY A 796 -23.88 9.35 -40.43
CA GLY A 796 -24.95 9.50 -39.45
C GLY A 796 -25.78 10.75 -39.66
N HIS A 797 -25.17 11.86 -40.12
CA HIS A 797 -25.89 13.09 -40.44
C HIS A 797 -26.97 12.88 -41.52
N TYR A 798 -26.72 12.00 -42.51
CA TYR A 798 -27.71 11.67 -43.54
C TYR A 798 -28.63 10.50 -43.15
N ALA A 799 -28.10 9.49 -42.46
CA ALA A 799 -28.81 8.24 -42.17
C ALA A 799 -29.79 8.34 -40.98
N PHE A 800 -29.46 9.08 -39.92
CA PHE A 800 -30.27 9.13 -38.71
C PHE A 800 -31.63 9.79 -38.93
N PRO A 801 -31.74 10.94 -39.64
CA PRO A 801 -33.03 11.50 -40.02
C PRO A 801 -33.89 10.52 -40.82
N ALA A 802 -33.28 9.76 -41.74
CA ALA A 802 -33.97 8.78 -42.58
C ALA A 802 -34.52 7.57 -41.77
N LEU A 803 -33.91 7.29 -40.61
CA LEU A 803 -34.33 6.23 -39.68
C LEU A 803 -35.27 6.72 -38.57
N GLY A 804 -35.63 8.01 -38.57
CA GLY A 804 -36.41 8.62 -37.47
C GLY A 804 -35.63 8.72 -36.16
N LEU A 805 -34.30 8.60 -36.20
CA LEU A 805 -33.41 8.80 -35.07
C LEU A 805 -32.97 10.26 -35.02
N GLY A 806 -32.97 10.87 -33.82
CA GLY A 806 -32.56 12.26 -33.64
C GLY A 806 -31.11 12.50 -34.06
N THR A 807 -30.86 13.58 -34.82
CA THR A 807 -29.53 14.01 -35.28
C THR A 807 -28.59 14.39 -34.14
N GLU A 808 -29.14 14.71 -32.98
CA GLU A 808 -28.43 15.19 -31.78
C GLU A 808 -27.42 14.19 -31.22
N ALA A 809 -27.68 12.88 -31.35
CA ALA A 809 -26.83 11.83 -30.79
C ALA A 809 -25.73 11.37 -31.76
N VAL A 810 -25.75 11.80 -33.03
CA VAL A 810 -24.85 11.29 -34.09
C VAL A 810 -23.39 11.43 -33.68
N LEU A 811 -23.01 12.53 -33.03
CA LEU A 811 -21.64 12.77 -32.59
C LEU A 811 -21.19 11.77 -31.52
N VAL A 812 -22.09 11.41 -30.59
CA VAL A 812 -21.80 10.42 -29.54
C VAL A 812 -21.59 9.05 -30.16
N TRP A 813 -22.43 8.66 -31.13
CA TRP A 813 -22.28 7.41 -31.86
C TRP A 813 -21.03 7.36 -32.74
N ALA A 814 -20.68 8.47 -33.39
CA ALA A 814 -19.42 8.58 -34.13
C ALA A 814 -18.21 8.38 -33.20
N ASN A 815 -18.24 8.96 -32.00
CA ASN A 815 -17.20 8.74 -30.98
C ASN A 815 -17.13 7.28 -30.53
N ILE A 816 -18.29 6.63 -30.32
CA ILE A 816 -18.35 5.19 -30.02
C ILE A 816 -17.67 4.37 -31.13
N ALA A 817 -17.92 4.69 -32.41
CA ALA A 817 -17.30 3.98 -33.52
C ALA A 817 -15.77 4.13 -33.54
N GLY A 818 -15.26 5.35 -33.39
CA GLY A 818 -13.81 5.62 -33.33
C GLY A 818 -13.11 4.93 -32.16
N LEU A 819 -13.71 4.98 -30.96
CA LEU A 819 -13.21 4.28 -29.78
C LEU A 819 -13.33 2.76 -29.87
N GLY A 820 -14.37 2.26 -30.54
CA GLY A 820 -14.56 0.84 -30.80
C GLY A 820 -13.40 0.25 -31.62
N VAL A 821 -12.94 0.94 -32.67
CA VAL A 821 -11.79 0.51 -33.48
C VAL A 821 -10.54 0.37 -32.60
N ARG A 822 -10.27 1.36 -31.75
CA ARG A 822 -9.13 1.37 -30.82
C ARG A 822 -9.22 0.20 -29.83
N ALA A 823 -10.37 0.04 -29.18
CA ALA A 823 -10.61 -1.01 -28.22
C ALA A 823 -10.40 -2.41 -28.82
N VAL A 824 -10.92 -2.67 -30.04
CA VAL A 824 -10.79 -3.95 -30.73
C VAL A 824 -9.31 -4.27 -31.04
N VAL A 825 -8.56 -3.29 -31.53
CA VAL A 825 -7.13 -3.44 -31.82
C VAL A 825 -6.33 -3.76 -30.54
N CYS A 826 -6.57 -3.02 -29.46
CA CYS A 826 -5.90 -3.24 -28.19
C CYS A 826 -6.27 -4.60 -27.56
N LEU A 827 -7.54 -5.01 -27.66
CA LEU A 827 -7.98 -6.34 -27.22
C LEU A 827 -7.29 -7.45 -28.01
N ARG A 828 -7.15 -7.28 -29.33
CA ARG A 828 -6.41 -8.24 -30.16
C ARG A 828 -4.96 -8.35 -29.70
N TYR A 829 -4.29 -7.23 -29.42
CA TYR A 829 -2.93 -7.23 -28.88
C TYR A 829 -2.84 -7.99 -27.55
N ILE A 830 -3.72 -7.69 -26.58
CA ILE A 830 -3.81 -8.41 -25.29
C ILE A 830 -3.93 -9.92 -25.51
N THR A 831 -4.86 -10.36 -26.37
CA THR A 831 -5.05 -11.78 -26.61
C THR A 831 -3.80 -12.44 -27.20
N GLN A 832 -3.06 -11.75 -28.07
CA GLN A 832 -1.82 -12.25 -28.66
C GLN A 832 -0.69 -12.33 -27.61
N THR A 833 -0.59 -11.33 -26.72
CA THR A 833 0.42 -11.31 -25.65
C THR A 833 0.23 -12.46 -24.66
N PHE A 834 -1.00 -12.79 -24.27
CA PHE A 834 -1.27 -13.84 -23.30
C PHE A 834 -1.40 -15.24 -23.90
N ALA A 835 -1.63 -15.37 -25.21
CA ALA A 835 -1.83 -16.66 -25.88
C ALA A 835 -0.64 -17.63 -25.75
N SER A 836 0.59 -17.12 -25.62
CA SER A 836 1.80 -17.94 -25.53
C SER A 836 2.26 -18.22 -24.09
N VAL A 837 1.72 -17.51 -23.09
CA VAL A 837 2.28 -17.50 -21.72
C VAL A 837 1.28 -17.91 -20.65
N SER A 838 -0.03 -17.70 -20.86
CA SER A 838 -1.07 -18.03 -19.87
C SER A 838 -2.00 -19.14 -20.36
N ARG A 839 -2.32 -20.09 -19.47
CA ARG A 839 -3.30 -21.16 -19.74
C ARG A 839 -4.73 -20.62 -19.92
N THR A 840 -5.03 -19.47 -19.33
CA THR A 840 -6.34 -18.81 -19.41
C THR A 840 -6.15 -17.33 -19.78
N PRO A 841 -6.10 -16.98 -21.08
CA PRO A 841 -5.97 -15.59 -21.49
C PRO A 841 -7.18 -14.78 -21.00
N PRO A 842 -6.97 -13.54 -20.51
CA PRO A 842 -8.06 -12.69 -20.05
C PRO A 842 -8.99 -12.37 -21.22
N ARG A 843 -10.27 -12.74 -21.09
CA ARG A 843 -11.30 -12.47 -22.10
C ARG A 843 -12.35 -11.51 -21.54
N LEU A 844 -12.72 -10.52 -22.36
CA LEU A 844 -13.80 -9.59 -22.00
C LEU A 844 -15.14 -10.33 -21.79
N LEU A 845 -15.44 -11.32 -22.64
CA LEU A 845 -16.66 -12.12 -22.58
C LEU A 845 -16.78 -12.98 -21.31
N THR A 846 -15.68 -13.48 -20.76
CA THR A 846 -15.69 -14.24 -19.49
C THR A 846 -15.77 -13.34 -18.26
N SER A 847 -15.67 -12.03 -18.45
CA SER A 847 -15.74 -11.03 -17.38
C SER A 847 -17.17 -10.50 -17.17
N LEU A 848 -18.15 -10.99 -17.95
CA LEU A 848 -19.55 -10.66 -17.76
C LEU A 848 -20.04 -11.15 -16.38
N PRO A 849 -20.98 -10.43 -15.74
CA PRO A 849 -21.61 -10.88 -14.50
C PRO A 849 -22.33 -12.23 -14.69
N SER A 850 -22.66 -12.89 -13.58
CA SER A 850 -23.46 -14.12 -13.62
C SER A 850 -24.76 -13.90 -14.40
N HIS A 851 -25.26 -14.96 -15.04
CA HIS A 851 -26.49 -14.89 -15.84
C HIS A 851 -27.69 -14.34 -15.05
N GLY A 852 -27.73 -14.55 -13.74
CA GLY A 852 -28.75 -13.97 -12.85
C GLY A 852 -28.64 -12.45 -12.74
N VAL A 853 -27.44 -11.90 -12.55
CA VAL A 853 -27.21 -10.46 -12.46
C VAL A 853 -27.51 -9.77 -13.79
N THR A 854 -27.09 -10.36 -14.92
CA THR A 854 -27.38 -9.80 -16.24
C THR A 854 -28.87 -9.84 -16.56
N ALA A 855 -29.58 -10.92 -16.21
CA ALA A 855 -31.03 -11.01 -16.37
C ALA A 855 -31.77 -9.99 -15.49
N ALA A 856 -31.35 -9.81 -14.22
CA ALA A 856 -31.93 -8.83 -13.32
C ALA A 856 -31.75 -7.39 -13.84
N LEU A 857 -30.56 -7.06 -14.34
CA LEU A 857 -30.28 -5.76 -14.97
C LEU A 857 -31.11 -5.56 -16.25
N ALA A 858 -31.22 -6.58 -17.10
CA ALA A 858 -32.03 -6.51 -18.30
C ALA A 858 -33.52 -6.31 -17.98
N ALA A 859 -34.06 -7.03 -16.98
CA ALA A 859 -35.43 -6.88 -16.50
C ALA A 859 -35.66 -5.47 -15.91
N SER A 860 -34.72 -4.97 -15.12
CA SER A 860 -34.76 -3.61 -14.57
C SER A 860 -34.75 -2.55 -15.67
N ALA A 861 -33.89 -2.73 -16.68
CA ALA A 861 -33.82 -1.83 -17.83
C ALA A 861 -35.13 -1.83 -18.62
N ALA A 862 -35.72 -3.01 -18.85
CA ALA A 862 -37.00 -3.14 -19.54
C ALA A 862 -38.14 -2.47 -18.76
N ALA A 863 -38.22 -2.68 -17.44
CA ALA A 863 -39.22 -2.05 -16.57
C ALA A 863 -39.10 -0.52 -16.58
N LEU A 864 -37.88 0.02 -16.41
CA LEU A 864 -37.63 1.46 -16.44
C LEU A 864 -37.95 2.08 -17.79
N ARG A 865 -37.59 1.43 -18.90
CA ARG A 865 -37.90 1.92 -20.26
C ARG A 865 -39.38 1.86 -20.58
N TRP A 866 -40.08 0.82 -20.12
CA TRP A 866 -41.53 0.70 -20.26
C TRP A 866 -42.24 1.83 -19.53
N GLN A 867 -41.81 2.14 -18.31
CA GLN A 867 -42.36 3.23 -17.51
C GLN A 867 -42.03 4.62 -18.06
N ALA A 868 -40.88 4.77 -18.72
CA ALA A 868 -40.45 6.04 -19.31
C ALA A 868 -41.14 6.38 -20.65
N GLN A 869 -41.98 5.51 -21.21
CA GLN A 869 -42.70 5.82 -22.45
C GLN A 869 -43.75 6.93 -22.22
N PRO A 870 -43.86 7.91 -23.14
CA PRO A 870 -44.90 8.93 -23.05
C PRO A 870 -46.27 8.26 -23.19
N LEU A 871 -47.11 8.41 -22.17
CA LEU A 871 -48.51 7.98 -22.20
C LEU A 871 -49.19 8.61 -23.41
N GLY A 872 -49.69 7.78 -24.34
CA GLY A 872 -50.33 8.24 -25.57
C GLY A 872 -51.57 9.12 -25.33
N PRO A 873 -52.09 9.78 -26.40
CA PRO A 873 -53.13 10.81 -26.29
C PRO A 873 -54.46 10.36 -25.65
N ARG A 874 -54.71 9.06 -25.50
CA ARG A 874 -55.90 8.51 -24.82
C ARG A 874 -55.81 8.52 -23.29
N ALA A 875 -54.63 8.77 -22.70
CA ALA A 875 -54.41 8.84 -21.26
C ALA A 875 -54.27 10.28 -20.73
N ALA A 876 -54.46 11.29 -21.58
CA ALA A 876 -54.38 12.71 -21.21
C ALA A 876 -55.43 13.15 -20.16
N TRP A 877 -56.51 12.39 -19.98
CA TRP A 877 -57.54 12.64 -18.97
C TRP A 877 -57.13 12.25 -17.54
N PHE A 878 -56.12 11.39 -17.39
CA PHE A 878 -55.59 10.93 -16.10
C PHE A 878 -54.17 11.42 -15.84
N ALA A 879 -53.64 12.33 -16.68
CA ALA A 879 -52.32 12.91 -16.46
C ALA A 879 -52.32 13.64 -15.11
N PRO A 880 -51.47 13.26 -14.15
CA PRO A 880 -51.32 14.01 -12.92
C PRO A 880 -50.92 15.44 -13.27
N THR A 881 -51.57 16.43 -12.67
CA THR A 881 -51.30 17.86 -12.84
C THR A 881 -49.89 18.29 -12.40
N SER A 882 -49.04 17.35 -11.92
CA SER A 882 -47.65 17.62 -11.60
C SER A 882 -46.68 16.66 -12.34
N PRO A 883 -45.60 17.20 -12.94
CA PRO A 883 -44.52 16.39 -13.54
C PRO A 883 -43.71 15.58 -12.50
N LEU A 884 -44.05 15.69 -11.21
CA LEU A 884 -43.38 15.02 -10.10
C LEU A 884 -43.85 13.57 -9.90
N VAL A 885 -45.07 13.22 -10.31
CA VAL A 885 -45.62 11.87 -10.11
C VAL A 885 -44.95 10.82 -11.01
N PRO A 886 -44.75 11.06 -12.33
CA PRO A 886 -43.98 10.15 -13.16
C PRO A 886 -42.54 10.02 -12.64
N LEU A 887 -41.92 11.15 -12.26
CA LEU A 887 -40.57 11.22 -11.70
C LEU A 887 -40.40 10.38 -10.42
N ALA A 888 -41.36 10.46 -9.49
CA ALA A 888 -41.37 9.69 -8.26
C ALA A 888 -41.55 8.18 -8.53
N ALA A 889 -42.35 7.84 -9.54
CA ALA A 889 -42.56 6.45 -9.93
C ALA A 889 -41.31 5.85 -10.59
N THR A 890 -40.61 6.59 -11.48
CA THR A 890 -39.36 6.12 -12.10
C THR A 890 -38.21 6.04 -11.09
N THR A 891 -38.14 6.97 -10.13
CA THR A 891 -37.17 6.89 -9.04
C THR A 891 -37.47 5.75 -8.07
N ALA A 892 -38.73 5.48 -7.73
CA ALA A 892 -39.11 4.33 -6.90
C ALA A 892 -38.77 2.99 -7.58
N VAL A 893 -39.05 2.83 -8.87
CA VAL A 893 -38.67 1.63 -9.64
C VAL A 893 -37.15 1.53 -9.78
N GLY A 894 -36.44 2.65 -9.95
CA GLY A 894 -34.98 2.69 -9.96
C GLY A 894 -34.37 2.25 -8.63
N VAL A 895 -34.87 2.78 -7.50
CA VAL A 895 -34.43 2.40 -6.15
C VAL A 895 -34.75 0.94 -5.86
N ALA A 896 -35.96 0.47 -6.18
CA ALA A 896 -36.32 -0.94 -6.04
C ALA A 896 -35.40 -1.86 -6.86
N SER A 897 -35.08 -1.46 -8.10
CA SER A 897 -34.16 -2.20 -8.98
C SER A 897 -32.73 -2.23 -8.41
N VAL A 898 -32.25 -1.13 -7.82
CA VAL A 898 -30.93 -1.07 -7.15
C VAL A 898 -30.91 -1.94 -5.90
N LEU A 899 -32.00 -1.95 -5.11
CA LEU A 899 -32.11 -2.81 -3.92
C LEU A 899 -32.19 -4.29 -4.28
N ILE A 900 -32.92 -4.65 -5.35
CA ILE A 900 -32.94 -6.01 -5.90
C ILE A 900 -31.54 -6.39 -6.39
N LEU A 901 -30.84 -5.48 -7.06
CA LEU A 901 -29.47 -5.72 -7.51
C LEU A 901 -28.51 -5.93 -6.32
N TRP A 902 -28.62 -5.10 -5.28
CA TRP A 902 -27.85 -5.25 -4.05
C TRP A 902 -28.11 -6.61 -3.40
N TYR A 903 -29.36 -7.05 -3.32
CA TYR A 903 -29.75 -8.36 -2.78
C TYR A 903 -29.26 -9.55 -3.63
N VAL A 904 -29.11 -9.39 -4.94
CA VAL A 904 -28.60 -10.45 -5.84
C VAL A 904 -27.07 -10.49 -5.88
N VAL A 905 -26.40 -9.37 -5.56
CA VAL A 905 -24.94 -9.23 -5.57
C VAL A 905 -24.32 -9.56 -4.21
N CYS A 906 -24.98 -9.20 -3.11
CA CYS A 906 -24.66 -9.64 -1.75
C CYS A 906 -25.11 -11.09 -1.54
#